data_AF-D6RPB0-F1
#
_entry.id   AF-D6RPB0-F1
#
_cell.length_a   1.000
_cell.length_b   1.000
_cell.length_c   1.000
_cell.angle_alpha   90.00
_cell.angle_beta   90.00
_cell.angle_gamma   90.00
#
_symmetry.space_group_name_H-M   'P 1'
#
loop_
_entity.id
_entity.type
_entity.pdbx_description
1 polymer ?
#
loop_
_entity_poly.entity_id
_entity_poly.type
_entity_poly.pdbx_seq_one_letter_code
_entity_poly.pdbx_strand_id
1 'polypeptide(L)'
;MVVVLIAKFAIPAVAPFLPSALGYTRHHRPYRQVFTSVRESSEWFGVWQGLIAFCVAWIRHEQETRASIRLEAGRQGLYYPTWIERLLEARFDITWIEGFLCSSVFDFSGLTQRAGIFLDFGPDRDAQQPSPDWFVAYNVPVWFNLKDAQKKYPNAGTAIFPQPHELQLFVSAPPTPGPSLRLSPSPPPPSETTVPTSSLRHEDNHHSQSRGDEMRAFISRREEAIAEMMRTSSEVERQRWAGRRATPKTSKCRVVLWSADPRDPSRLVRELAGDTDILDEYTSAQKWYDPINQTWHCCFDLAPGEVTAEAAELINDYYGQDVLVPVDGVLPDATAPGSDHSLSAQPCLVSSDGALPDVTGDGKDLQLAAQSSTVSSPHHVSHIYVPPILPEDSSPDQFLPSTRQDEQGLADEVLAVLVRYYGFVPPLPMPTDRPTVALPEPQRVWLLRTLGFHPTTSLSSPFFQSPLCHLAVGFLEQFCKKSGRPHPDNFDLDATNRDPLTSSPYLYKWFLVSRDANDQALVPPLYVFQFDETTGPWLLSVTTADDAVLVMRLHRLGLRDLAVHLATAGIRFHTLAPVTLEFPSRSTYLRPPPQALPIRTPGYVFTQRDYDAYLHARALLLADPRMRAAIQRGGILWRLAVSVLSPWDALAGPTGAPGLALVHPRTGHQLIDDALTTEEVQILCGSYICFTGRGSDQFSLKSWWPLPETFDHHDSGENYGRWTSYRENHYQNRLEDIRKGAQPMTNTQWRSFLRGRPDLRRLRHNREASARAFLASNCPASGLTASL
;
A
#
# COMPACT_ATOMS: atom_id res chain seq x y z
N MET A 1 1.06 16.62 -23.68
CA MET A 1 2.04 15.51 -23.79
C MET A 1 1.99 14.86 -25.17
N VAL A 2 0.97 14.04 -25.50
CA VAL A 2 0.86 13.28 -26.78
C VAL A 2 1.30 14.04 -28.03
N VAL A 3 0.71 15.21 -28.31
CA VAL A 3 1.05 16.03 -29.51
C VAL A 3 2.54 16.38 -29.58
N VAL A 4 3.19 16.64 -28.44
CA VAL A 4 4.63 16.93 -28.38
C VAL A 4 5.46 15.67 -28.64
N LEU A 5 5.04 14.49 -28.16
CA LEU A 5 5.73 13.24 -28.46
C LEU A 5 5.62 12.89 -29.95
N ILE A 6 4.41 12.94 -30.52
CA ILE A 6 4.15 12.71 -31.95
C ILE A 6 5.01 13.64 -32.81
N ALA A 7 4.99 14.95 -32.53
CA ALA A 7 5.74 15.93 -33.31
C ALA A 7 7.26 15.88 -33.12
N LYS A 8 7.77 15.51 -31.93
CA LYS A 8 9.22 15.46 -31.66
C LYS A 8 9.89 14.17 -32.10
N PHE A 9 9.14 13.06 -32.17
CA PHE A 9 9.67 11.73 -32.52
C PHE A 9 9.08 11.19 -33.84
N ALA A 10 8.38 12.03 -34.61
CA ALA A 10 7.74 11.69 -35.89
C ALA A 10 6.90 10.40 -35.84
N ILE A 11 6.16 10.22 -34.73
CA ILE A 11 5.43 8.97 -34.46
C ILE A 11 4.24 8.87 -35.42
N PRO A 12 4.08 7.76 -36.17
CA PRO A 12 2.96 7.57 -37.08
C PRO A 12 1.68 7.22 -36.30
N ALA A 13 1.02 8.25 -35.76
CA ALA A 13 -0.22 8.11 -35.02
C ALA A 13 -1.14 9.31 -35.24
N VAL A 14 -2.42 9.05 -35.50
CA VAL A 14 -3.47 10.06 -35.54
C VAL A 14 -4.01 10.26 -34.14
N ALA A 15 -4.11 11.51 -33.68
CA ALA A 15 -4.75 11.82 -32.41
C ALA A 15 -6.28 11.73 -32.53
N PRO A 16 -6.99 11.10 -31.58
CA PRO A 16 -8.45 11.17 -31.52
C PRO A 16 -8.92 12.60 -31.21
N PHE A 17 -10.22 12.87 -31.31
CA PHE A 17 -10.77 14.14 -30.86
C PHE A 17 -10.60 14.32 -29.34
N LEU A 18 -10.57 15.57 -28.87
CA LEU A 18 -10.48 15.89 -27.43
C LEU A 18 -11.75 15.43 -26.70
N PRO A 19 -11.68 14.94 -25.44
CA PRO A 19 -12.87 14.54 -24.69
C PRO A 19 -13.92 15.65 -24.54
N SER A 20 -13.50 16.93 -24.60
CA SER A 20 -14.42 18.08 -24.57
C SER A 20 -15.35 18.17 -25.78
N ALA A 21 -15.07 17.46 -26.89
CA ALA A 21 -15.97 17.34 -28.02
C ALA A 21 -17.28 16.62 -27.65
N LEU A 22 -17.22 15.66 -26.71
CA LEU A 22 -18.36 14.93 -26.14
C LEU A 22 -19.17 15.78 -25.14
N GLY A 23 -18.70 16.99 -24.83
CA GLY A 23 -19.54 18.05 -24.27
C GLY A 23 -19.50 18.24 -22.76
N TYR A 24 -18.59 17.60 -22.01
CA TYR A 24 -18.54 17.75 -20.54
C TYR A 24 -18.29 19.20 -20.07
N THR A 25 -17.79 20.06 -20.97
CA THR A 25 -17.58 21.50 -20.74
C THR A 25 -18.72 22.39 -21.25
N ARG A 26 -19.88 21.81 -21.62
CA ARG A 26 -21.07 22.53 -22.12
C ARG A 26 -22.16 22.55 -21.05
N HIS A 27 -23.00 23.59 -21.08
CA HIS A 27 -24.24 23.59 -20.29
C HIS A 27 -25.27 22.65 -20.95
N HIS A 28 -25.69 21.62 -20.22
CA HIS A 28 -26.79 20.74 -20.58
C HIS A 28 -28.05 21.16 -19.82
N ARG A 29 -29.24 20.98 -20.41
CA ARG A 29 -30.52 21.33 -19.76
C ARG A 29 -31.06 20.21 -18.85
N PRO A 30 -31.14 18.94 -19.27
CA PRO A 30 -31.51 17.84 -18.38
C PRO A 30 -30.28 17.22 -17.72
N TYR A 31 -30.40 16.92 -16.41
CA TYR A 31 -29.35 16.32 -15.58
C TYR A 31 -28.73 15.05 -16.19
N ARG A 32 -29.57 14.17 -16.78
CA ARG A 32 -29.15 12.94 -17.48
C ARG A 32 -28.13 13.19 -18.60
N GLN A 33 -28.22 14.32 -19.33
CA GLN A 33 -27.24 14.65 -20.38
C GLN A 33 -25.87 15.06 -19.80
N VAL A 34 -25.83 15.66 -18.60
CA VAL A 34 -24.57 15.90 -17.88
C VAL A 34 -23.89 14.56 -17.57
N PHE A 35 -24.63 13.60 -17.00
CA PHE A 35 -24.08 12.28 -16.65
C PHE A 35 -23.61 11.48 -17.86
N THR A 36 -24.41 11.42 -18.93
CA THR A 36 -23.97 10.79 -20.19
C THR A 36 -22.70 11.45 -20.74
N SER A 37 -22.68 12.78 -20.84
CA SER A 37 -21.56 13.54 -21.39
C SER A 37 -20.28 13.41 -20.55
N VAL A 38 -20.39 13.42 -19.23
CA VAL A 38 -19.26 13.21 -18.30
C VAL A 38 -18.75 11.78 -18.39
N ARG A 39 -19.63 10.77 -18.43
CA ARG A 39 -19.22 9.35 -18.54
C ARG A 39 -18.50 9.07 -19.86
N GLU A 40 -19.10 9.45 -20.99
CA GLU A 40 -18.50 9.27 -22.32
C GLU A 40 -17.16 10.02 -22.43
N SER A 41 -17.07 11.23 -21.89
CA SER A 41 -15.80 11.98 -21.83
C SER A 41 -14.76 11.29 -20.96
N SER A 42 -15.17 10.69 -19.83
CA SER A 42 -14.29 9.93 -18.93
C SER A 42 -13.75 8.66 -19.61
N GLU A 43 -14.62 7.88 -20.25
CA GLU A 43 -14.25 6.69 -21.02
C GLU A 43 -13.30 7.05 -22.18
N TRP A 44 -13.53 8.19 -22.84
CA TRP A 44 -12.67 8.66 -23.94
C TRP A 44 -11.24 9.01 -23.53
N PHE A 45 -10.98 9.33 -22.26
CA PHE A 45 -9.60 9.45 -21.77
C PHE A 45 -8.83 8.12 -21.84
N GLY A 46 -9.50 6.96 -21.82
CA GLY A 46 -8.88 5.65 -22.04
C GLY A 46 -8.22 5.53 -23.41
N VAL A 47 -8.83 6.12 -24.46
CA VAL A 47 -8.24 6.17 -25.82
C VAL A 47 -6.98 7.03 -25.83
N TRP A 48 -6.99 8.17 -25.12
CA TRP A 48 -5.82 9.04 -24.96
C TRP A 48 -4.71 8.39 -24.12
N GLN A 49 -5.05 7.57 -23.13
CA GLN A 49 -4.10 6.76 -22.36
C GLN A 49 -3.47 5.66 -23.23
N GLY A 50 -4.27 4.97 -24.06
CA GLY A 50 -3.76 4.03 -25.06
C GLY A 50 -2.78 4.68 -26.03
N LEU A 51 -3.11 5.87 -26.54
CA LEU A 51 -2.24 6.61 -27.47
C LEU A 51 -0.94 7.08 -26.80
N ILE A 52 -0.96 7.60 -25.57
CA ILE A 52 0.30 8.00 -24.90
C ILE A 52 1.17 6.78 -24.56
N ALA A 53 0.57 5.64 -24.21
CA ALA A 53 1.29 4.38 -24.05
C ALA A 53 1.95 3.92 -25.35
N PHE A 54 1.23 3.97 -26.47
CA PHE A 54 1.78 3.69 -27.81
C PHE A 54 2.95 4.63 -28.15
N CYS A 55 2.82 5.93 -27.91
CA CYS A 55 3.92 6.88 -28.14
C CYS A 55 5.18 6.54 -27.32
N VAL A 56 5.04 6.15 -26.05
CA VAL A 56 6.19 5.78 -25.21
C VAL A 56 6.77 4.42 -25.60
N ALA A 57 5.94 3.44 -25.97
CA ALA A 57 6.40 2.15 -26.50
C ALA A 57 7.20 2.32 -27.81
N TRP A 58 6.72 3.16 -28.74
CA TRP A 58 7.41 3.47 -29.99
C TRP A 58 8.80 4.07 -29.74
N ILE A 59 8.90 5.04 -28.83
CA ILE A 59 10.18 5.66 -28.49
C ILE A 59 11.11 4.70 -27.73
N ARG A 60 10.57 3.85 -26.83
CA ARG A 60 11.35 2.77 -26.17
C ARG A 60 11.95 1.82 -27.21
N HIS A 61 11.15 1.30 -28.12
CA HIS A 61 11.61 0.40 -29.19
C HIS A 61 12.70 1.04 -30.06
N GLU A 62 12.57 2.32 -30.44
CA GLU A 62 13.59 3.04 -31.21
C GLU A 62 14.89 3.29 -30.41
N GLN A 63 14.77 3.54 -29.09
CA GLN A 63 15.91 3.65 -28.18
C GLN A 63 16.61 2.30 -27.96
N GLU A 64 15.86 1.23 -27.75
CA GLU A 64 16.34 -0.14 -27.51
C GLU A 64 17.04 -0.71 -28.75
N THR A 65 16.47 -0.49 -29.95
CA THR A 65 17.09 -0.82 -31.25
C THR A 65 18.40 -0.05 -31.47
N ARG A 66 18.53 1.17 -30.92
CA ARG A 66 19.80 1.93 -30.92
C ARG A 66 20.74 1.57 -29.76
N ALA A 67 20.25 0.89 -28.73
CA ALA A 67 21.02 0.46 -27.57
C ALA A 67 21.69 -0.90 -27.80
N SER A 68 21.04 -1.84 -28.49
CA SER A 68 21.65 -3.10 -28.93
C SER A 68 22.91 -2.85 -29.78
N ILE A 69 22.82 -1.96 -30.77
CA ILE A 69 23.95 -1.50 -31.61
C ILE A 69 25.09 -0.86 -30.77
N ARG A 70 24.79 -0.31 -29.58
CA ARG A 70 25.80 0.24 -28.64
C ARG A 70 26.35 -0.79 -27.66
N LEU A 71 25.57 -1.82 -27.34
CA LEU A 71 25.99 -3.00 -26.57
C LEU A 71 27.03 -3.81 -27.35
N GLU A 72 26.81 -4.02 -28.66
CA GLU A 72 27.81 -4.58 -29.58
C GLU A 72 29.09 -3.72 -29.63
N ALA A 73 28.95 -2.40 -29.50
CA ALA A 73 30.07 -1.46 -29.38
C ALA A 73 30.61 -1.30 -27.93
N GLY A 74 30.27 -2.22 -27.02
CA GLY A 74 30.87 -2.34 -25.68
C GLY A 74 30.47 -1.27 -24.66
N ARG A 75 29.37 -0.53 -24.86
CA ARG A 75 28.93 0.55 -23.94
C ARG A 75 27.65 0.15 -23.21
N GLN A 76 27.80 -0.27 -21.95
CA GLN A 76 26.69 -0.49 -21.02
C GLN A 76 26.46 0.76 -20.16
N GLY A 77 25.23 1.25 -20.11
CA GLY A 77 24.90 2.45 -19.34
C GLY A 77 23.40 2.60 -19.10
N LEU A 78 23.03 3.05 -17.90
CA LEU A 78 21.66 3.48 -17.61
C LEU A 78 21.47 4.88 -18.20
N TYR A 79 20.52 5.03 -19.12
CA TYR A 79 20.32 6.27 -19.88
C TYR A 79 19.01 6.98 -19.50
N TYR A 80 19.05 8.32 -19.46
CA TYR A 80 17.86 9.13 -19.19
C TYR A 80 16.90 9.07 -20.39
N PRO A 81 15.61 8.68 -20.23
CA PRO A 81 14.71 8.52 -21.37
C PRO A 81 14.44 9.86 -22.09
N THR A 82 14.87 9.99 -23.36
CA THR A 82 14.79 11.27 -24.10
C THR A 82 13.38 11.84 -24.22
N TRP A 83 12.33 11.00 -24.18
CA TRP A 83 10.94 11.46 -24.22
C TRP A 83 10.56 12.27 -22.98
N ILE A 84 11.15 11.96 -21.81
CA ILE A 84 11.00 12.75 -20.59
C ILE A 84 11.71 14.10 -20.76
N GLU A 85 12.93 14.11 -21.31
CA GLU A 85 13.66 15.37 -21.61
C GLU A 85 12.82 16.29 -22.51
N ARG A 86 12.24 15.77 -23.59
CA ARG A 86 11.41 16.56 -24.52
C ARG A 86 10.10 17.07 -23.90
N LEU A 87 9.55 16.39 -22.90
CA LEU A 87 8.39 16.89 -22.14
C LEU A 87 8.79 17.97 -21.12
N LEU A 88 9.95 17.84 -20.48
CA LEU A 88 10.49 18.86 -19.57
C LEU A 88 10.92 20.14 -20.33
N GLU A 89 11.54 20.00 -21.51
CA GLU A 89 11.79 21.10 -22.45
C GLU A 89 10.48 21.82 -22.82
N ALA A 90 9.42 21.06 -23.09
CA ALA A 90 8.08 21.55 -23.38
C ALA A 90 7.29 22.01 -22.13
N ARG A 91 7.97 22.20 -20.98
CA ARG A 91 7.43 22.74 -19.73
C ARG A 91 6.31 21.93 -19.07
N PHE A 92 6.19 20.63 -19.35
CA PHE A 92 5.35 19.76 -18.51
C PHE A 92 5.99 19.57 -17.13
N ASP A 93 5.17 19.57 -16.07
CA ASP A 93 5.66 19.33 -14.70
C ASP A 93 6.16 17.89 -14.56
N ILE A 94 7.30 17.72 -13.87
CA ILE A 94 7.94 16.42 -13.69
C ILE A 94 7.06 15.44 -12.91
N THR A 95 6.32 15.92 -11.91
CA THR A 95 5.41 15.10 -11.10
C THR A 95 4.25 14.54 -11.91
N TRP A 96 3.80 15.28 -12.93
CA TRP A 96 2.77 14.80 -13.85
C TRP A 96 3.29 13.69 -14.77
N ILE A 97 4.56 13.79 -15.21
CA ILE A 97 5.23 12.71 -15.96
C ILE A 97 5.43 11.48 -15.07
N GLU A 98 5.79 11.68 -13.80
CA GLU A 98 5.94 10.61 -12.80
C GLU A 98 4.62 9.91 -12.48
N GLY A 99 3.51 10.64 -12.40
CA GLY A 99 2.17 10.06 -12.26
C GLY A 99 1.86 9.00 -13.32
N PHE A 100 2.25 9.24 -14.58
CA PHE A 100 2.13 8.22 -15.63
C PHE A 100 3.13 7.07 -15.47
N LEU A 101 4.37 7.32 -15.06
CA LEU A 101 5.39 6.27 -14.79
C LEU A 101 4.98 5.33 -13.64
N CYS A 102 4.23 5.83 -12.67
CA CYS A 102 3.66 5.04 -11.56
C CYS A 102 2.26 4.45 -11.87
N SER A 103 1.76 4.62 -13.09
CA SER A 103 0.44 4.13 -13.52
C SER A 103 0.52 2.90 -14.42
N SER A 104 -0.59 2.16 -14.52
CA SER A 104 -0.75 1.04 -15.46
C SER A 104 -0.64 1.45 -16.94
N VAL A 105 -0.78 2.74 -17.28
CA VAL A 105 -0.67 3.25 -18.66
C VAL A 105 0.67 2.84 -19.29
N PHE A 106 1.76 2.92 -18.54
CA PHE A 106 3.11 2.52 -18.96
C PHE A 106 3.56 1.16 -18.41
N ASP A 107 2.66 0.35 -17.84
CA ASP A 107 2.97 -1.02 -17.45
C ASP A 107 2.88 -1.97 -18.65
N PHE A 108 4.04 -2.39 -19.16
CA PHE A 108 4.15 -3.35 -20.26
C PHE A 108 4.44 -4.79 -19.80
N SER A 109 4.34 -5.09 -18.49
CA SER A 109 4.71 -6.40 -17.92
C SER A 109 3.75 -7.56 -18.23
N GLY A 110 2.58 -7.27 -18.83
CA GLY A 110 1.50 -8.24 -19.04
C GLY A 110 0.54 -8.40 -17.85
N LEU A 111 0.84 -7.79 -16.70
CA LEU A 111 -0.09 -7.70 -15.56
C LEU A 111 -1.26 -6.75 -15.86
N THR A 112 -0.99 -5.61 -16.50
CA THR A 112 -2.04 -4.73 -17.03
C THR A 112 -2.68 -5.35 -18.27
N GLN A 113 -3.95 -5.74 -18.17
CA GLN A 113 -4.77 -6.09 -19.33
C GLN A 113 -4.93 -4.87 -20.24
N ARG A 114 -4.73 -5.06 -21.55
CA ARG A 114 -4.83 -4.01 -22.56
C ARG A 114 -5.93 -4.34 -23.56
N ALA A 115 -6.68 -3.32 -23.97
CA ALA A 115 -7.52 -3.42 -25.16
C ALA A 115 -6.61 -3.73 -26.35
N GLY A 116 -6.86 -4.86 -27.02
CA GLY A 116 -6.07 -5.28 -28.18
C GLY A 116 -6.37 -4.47 -29.43
N ILE A 117 -5.59 -4.73 -30.48
CA ILE A 117 -5.64 -3.98 -31.75
C ILE A 117 -6.02 -4.88 -32.93
N PHE A 118 -6.81 -4.33 -33.85
CA PHE A 118 -7.03 -4.92 -35.17
C PHE A 118 -5.96 -4.41 -36.14
N LEU A 119 -5.20 -5.32 -36.77
CA LEU A 119 -4.19 -4.99 -37.77
C LEU A 119 -4.68 -5.34 -39.17
N ASP A 120 -4.47 -4.41 -40.11
CA ASP A 120 -4.68 -4.68 -41.52
C ASP A 120 -3.44 -5.32 -42.15
N PHE A 121 -3.68 -6.22 -43.11
CA PHE A 121 -2.67 -6.82 -43.99
C PHE A 121 -3.04 -6.75 -45.48
N GLY A 122 -4.18 -6.15 -45.80
CA GLY A 122 -4.68 -5.91 -47.16
C GLY A 122 -3.78 -5.01 -48.02
N PRO A 123 -4.27 -4.66 -49.23
CA PRO A 123 -3.50 -3.87 -50.19
C PRO A 123 -3.26 -2.44 -49.72
N ASP A 124 -4.23 -1.84 -49.03
CA ASP A 124 -4.23 -0.42 -48.64
C ASP A 124 -3.59 -0.17 -47.25
N ARG A 125 -2.98 -1.19 -46.64
CA ARG A 125 -2.33 -1.13 -45.33
C ARG A 125 -1.25 -0.03 -45.28
N ASP A 126 -1.32 0.84 -44.26
CA ASP A 126 -0.28 1.80 -43.95
C ASP A 126 1.11 1.14 -43.82
N ALA A 127 2.10 1.69 -44.52
CA ALA A 127 3.49 1.26 -44.45
C ALA A 127 4.09 1.44 -43.03
N GLN A 128 3.57 2.39 -42.25
CA GLN A 128 4.02 2.72 -40.89
C GLN A 128 3.44 1.82 -39.80
N GLN A 129 2.41 1.00 -40.09
CA GLN A 129 1.80 0.11 -39.11
C GLN A 129 2.85 -0.90 -38.57
N PRO A 130 2.97 -1.10 -37.23
CA PRO A 130 3.88 -2.11 -36.67
C PRO A 130 3.54 -3.55 -37.08
N SER A 131 4.45 -4.48 -36.76
CA SER A 131 4.22 -5.94 -36.86
C SER A 131 3.38 -6.46 -35.69
N PRO A 132 2.75 -7.64 -35.80
CA PRO A 132 2.11 -8.32 -34.66
C PRO A 132 3.07 -8.50 -33.49
N ASP A 133 4.31 -8.92 -33.77
CA ASP A 133 5.33 -9.21 -32.76
C ASP A 133 5.65 -7.99 -31.89
N TRP A 134 5.62 -6.79 -32.48
CA TRP A 134 5.83 -5.54 -31.76
C TRP A 134 4.72 -5.28 -30.73
N PHE A 135 3.46 -5.50 -31.09
CA PHE A 135 2.32 -5.36 -30.17
C PHE A 135 2.35 -6.45 -29.09
N VAL A 136 2.66 -7.70 -29.45
CA VAL A 136 2.80 -8.82 -28.52
C VAL A 136 3.94 -8.56 -27.50
N ALA A 137 5.07 -8.01 -27.93
CA ALA A 137 6.18 -7.66 -27.05
C ALA A 137 5.82 -6.60 -25.99
N TYR A 138 4.83 -5.74 -26.26
CA TYR A 138 4.27 -4.78 -25.31
C TYR A 138 2.97 -5.28 -24.62
N ASN A 139 2.69 -6.58 -24.70
CA ASN A 139 1.51 -7.26 -24.13
C ASN A 139 0.16 -6.66 -24.59
N VAL A 140 0.07 -6.27 -25.86
CA VAL A 140 -1.17 -5.86 -26.53
C VAL A 140 -1.71 -7.04 -27.35
N PRO A 141 -2.94 -7.55 -27.09
CA PRO A 141 -3.55 -8.58 -27.92
C PRO A 141 -3.75 -8.11 -29.37
N VAL A 142 -3.65 -9.02 -30.33
CA VAL A 142 -3.67 -8.69 -31.76
C VAL A 142 -4.68 -9.55 -32.52
N TRP A 143 -5.52 -8.91 -33.33
CA TRP A 143 -6.47 -9.57 -34.23
C TRP A 143 -6.25 -9.11 -35.66
N PHE A 144 -6.37 -10.02 -36.64
CA PHE A 144 -6.14 -9.71 -38.04
C PHE A 144 -6.80 -10.73 -38.98
N ASN A 145 -6.95 -10.37 -40.26
CA ASN A 145 -7.41 -11.31 -41.28
C ASN A 145 -6.28 -12.29 -41.66
N LEU A 146 -6.44 -13.55 -41.23
CA LEU A 146 -5.47 -14.62 -41.44
C LEU A 146 -5.10 -14.84 -42.91
N LYS A 147 -6.07 -14.72 -43.84
CA LYS A 147 -5.84 -15.00 -45.28
C LYS A 147 -4.90 -13.98 -45.92
N ASP A 148 -4.95 -12.73 -45.47
CA ASP A 148 -4.14 -11.65 -46.03
C ASP A 148 -2.77 -11.54 -45.32
N ALA A 149 -2.71 -11.87 -44.03
CA ALA A 149 -1.46 -12.08 -43.32
C ALA A 149 -0.62 -13.22 -43.92
N GLN A 150 -1.25 -14.38 -44.23
CA GLN A 150 -0.57 -15.53 -44.85
C GLN A 150 0.01 -15.22 -46.24
N LYS A 151 -0.66 -14.41 -47.06
CA LYS A 151 -0.12 -13.92 -48.35
C LYS A 151 1.13 -13.05 -48.17
N LYS A 152 1.18 -12.27 -47.08
CA LYS A 152 2.20 -11.25 -46.85
C LYS A 152 3.46 -11.82 -46.17
N TYR A 153 3.30 -12.83 -45.32
CA TYR A 153 4.39 -13.49 -44.60
C TYR A 153 4.43 -15.02 -44.86
N PRO A 154 4.59 -15.48 -46.11
CA PRO A 154 4.57 -16.92 -46.44
C PRO A 154 5.67 -17.73 -45.72
N ASN A 155 6.70 -17.06 -45.20
CA ASN A 155 7.84 -17.66 -44.49
C ASN A 155 7.86 -17.34 -42.99
N ALA A 156 6.86 -16.64 -42.43
CA ALA A 156 6.75 -16.52 -40.97
C ALA A 156 6.33 -17.88 -40.39
N GLY A 157 7.15 -18.40 -39.47
CA GLY A 157 7.00 -19.75 -38.95
C GLY A 157 5.79 -19.95 -38.03
N THR A 158 5.76 -21.11 -37.39
CA THR A 158 4.67 -21.61 -36.52
C THR A 158 4.39 -20.79 -35.26
N ALA A 159 4.97 -19.58 -35.12
CA ALA A 159 4.78 -18.68 -33.99
C ALA A 159 3.67 -17.64 -34.21
N ILE A 160 3.32 -17.32 -35.46
CA ILE A 160 2.33 -16.28 -35.81
C ILE A 160 1.03 -16.88 -36.39
N PHE A 161 1.10 -18.08 -36.97
CA PHE A 161 -0.04 -18.72 -37.63
C PHE A 161 -0.46 -20.04 -36.94
N PRO A 162 -1.76 -20.20 -36.60
CA PRO A 162 -2.28 -21.48 -36.15
C PRO A 162 -2.15 -22.53 -37.25
N GLN A 163 -1.84 -23.75 -36.85
CA GLN A 163 -1.60 -24.87 -37.74
C GLN A 163 -2.90 -25.34 -38.43
N PRO A 164 -2.82 -25.97 -39.61
CA PRO A 164 -4.01 -26.49 -40.30
C PRO A 164 -4.86 -27.44 -39.45
N HIS A 165 -4.25 -28.18 -38.51
CA HIS A 165 -4.98 -29.06 -37.59
C HIS A 165 -5.67 -28.29 -36.46
N GLU A 166 -5.10 -27.19 -35.96
CA GLU A 166 -5.75 -26.30 -34.97
C GLU A 166 -6.96 -25.60 -35.59
N LEU A 167 -6.84 -25.16 -36.85
CA LEU A 167 -7.95 -24.62 -37.63
C LEU A 167 -9.04 -25.68 -37.90
N GLN A 168 -8.67 -26.93 -38.17
CA GLN A 168 -9.64 -28.02 -38.30
C GLN A 168 -10.38 -28.32 -36.98
N LEU A 169 -9.70 -28.29 -35.84
CA LEU A 169 -10.33 -28.41 -34.51
C LEU A 169 -11.33 -27.26 -34.26
N PHE A 170 -11.00 -26.04 -34.68
CA PHE A 170 -11.88 -24.87 -34.53
C PHE A 170 -13.10 -24.91 -35.46
N VAL A 171 -12.99 -25.52 -36.65
CA VAL A 171 -14.06 -25.59 -37.66
C VAL A 171 -14.97 -26.82 -37.50
N SER A 172 -14.50 -27.88 -36.83
CA SER A 172 -15.27 -29.12 -36.63
C SER A 172 -16.12 -29.16 -35.35
N ALA A 173 -16.00 -28.16 -34.49
CA ALA A 173 -16.90 -27.96 -33.34
C ALA A 173 -18.02 -26.96 -33.68
N PRO A 174 -19.30 -27.25 -33.35
CA PRO A 174 -20.38 -26.27 -33.48
C PRO A 174 -20.23 -25.14 -32.44
N PRO A 175 -20.81 -23.94 -32.70
CA PRO A 175 -20.72 -22.80 -31.81
C PRO A 175 -21.65 -22.95 -30.59
N THR A 176 -21.24 -23.78 -29.63
CA THR A 176 -21.73 -23.71 -28.25
C THR A 176 -21.43 -22.31 -27.68
N PRO A 177 -22.31 -21.68 -26.87
CA PRO A 177 -21.96 -20.49 -26.12
C PRO A 177 -20.73 -20.77 -25.24
N GLY A 178 -19.59 -20.20 -25.61
CA GLY A 178 -18.29 -20.62 -25.10
C GLY A 178 -18.09 -20.24 -23.62
N PRO A 179 -17.90 -21.21 -22.71
CA PRO A 179 -17.39 -20.89 -21.37
C PRO A 179 -15.96 -20.37 -21.47
N SER A 180 -15.55 -19.53 -20.51
CA SER A 180 -14.17 -19.06 -20.40
C SER A 180 -13.18 -20.24 -20.33
N LEU A 181 -12.06 -20.13 -21.05
CA LEU A 181 -11.10 -21.22 -21.24
C LEU A 181 -10.65 -21.89 -19.92
N ARG A 182 -11.10 -23.13 -19.71
CA ARG A 182 -10.50 -24.09 -18.76
C ARG A 182 -10.28 -25.44 -19.42
N LEU A 183 -9.24 -26.12 -18.95
CA LEU A 183 -8.67 -27.32 -19.56
C LEU A 183 -9.46 -28.58 -19.16
N SER A 184 -10.20 -29.15 -20.12
CA SER A 184 -10.59 -30.57 -20.21
C SER A 184 -11.56 -31.13 -19.13
N PRO A 185 -12.26 -32.26 -19.40
CA PRO A 185 -13.69 -32.37 -19.04
C PRO A 185 -14.05 -33.35 -17.90
N SER A 186 -15.33 -33.35 -17.52
CA SER A 186 -15.95 -34.20 -16.50
C SER A 186 -17.14 -35.03 -17.02
N PRO A 187 -17.47 -36.19 -16.41
CA PRO A 187 -18.70 -36.95 -16.65
C PRO A 187 -19.92 -36.40 -15.83
N PRO A 188 -21.18 -36.85 -16.09
CA PRO A 188 -22.32 -35.93 -16.23
C PRO A 188 -23.40 -35.93 -15.12
N PRO A 189 -24.35 -34.95 -15.13
CA PRO A 189 -25.42 -34.77 -14.14
C PRO A 189 -26.78 -35.42 -14.53
N PRO A 190 -27.74 -35.43 -13.58
CA PRO A 190 -29.07 -34.84 -13.82
C PRO A 190 -29.53 -33.94 -12.62
N SER A 191 -30.53 -33.06 -12.70
CA SER A 191 -31.46 -32.75 -13.81
C SER A 191 -31.96 -31.29 -13.73
N GLU A 192 -32.73 -30.87 -14.73
CA GLU A 192 -33.35 -29.55 -14.90
C GLU A 192 -34.40 -29.19 -13.83
N THR A 193 -34.60 -27.89 -13.58
CA THR A 193 -35.93 -27.25 -13.42
C THR A 193 -35.82 -25.76 -13.73
N THR A 194 -36.82 -25.18 -14.40
CA THR A 194 -36.88 -23.78 -14.83
C THR A 194 -37.51 -22.84 -13.78
N VAL A 195 -37.09 -21.57 -13.77
CA VAL A 195 -37.73 -20.47 -13.01
C VAL A 195 -37.81 -19.22 -13.91
N PRO A 196 -38.94 -18.46 -13.93
CA PRO A 196 -39.15 -17.35 -14.86
C PRO A 196 -38.76 -15.96 -14.32
N THR A 197 -39.06 -14.93 -15.10
CA THR A 197 -38.69 -13.50 -15.04
C THR A 197 -39.10 -12.69 -13.79
N SER A 198 -38.97 -13.26 -12.59
CA SER A 198 -39.28 -12.61 -11.30
C SER A 198 -38.03 -12.27 -10.46
N SER A 199 -36.83 -12.59 -10.96
CA SER A 199 -35.60 -12.62 -10.16
C SER A 199 -35.08 -11.25 -9.73
N LEU A 200 -35.01 -10.28 -10.64
CA LEU A 200 -34.27 -9.01 -10.44
C LEU A 200 -34.68 -8.21 -9.19
N ARG A 201 -35.97 -8.19 -8.82
CA ARG A 201 -36.44 -7.52 -7.58
C ARG A 201 -36.27 -8.34 -6.31
N HIS A 202 -36.12 -9.66 -6.42
CA HIS A 202 -35.79 -10.52 -5.28
C HIS A 202 -34.28 -10.54 -5.01
N GLU A 203 -33.46 -10.53 -6.06
CA GLU A 203 -32.00 -10.53 -5.99
C GLU A 203 -31.49 -9.28 -5.25
N ASP A 204 -31.87 -8.07 -5.66
CA ASP A 204 -31.44 -6.82 -4.98
C ASP A 204 -31.81 -6.79 -3.48
N ASN A 205 -32.98 -7.31 -3.12
CA ASN A 205 -33.45 -7.34 -1.73
C ASN A 205 -32.69 -8.41 -0.90
N HIS A 206 -32.39 -9.58 -1.49
CA HIS A 206 -31.52 -10.58 -0.86
C HIS A 206 -30.07 -10.08 -0.72
N HIS A 207 -29.55 -9.36 -1.71
CA HIS A 207 -28.22 -8.74 -1.64
C HIS A 207 -28.16 -7.70 -0.51
N SER A 208 -29.16 -6.81 -0.39
CA SER A 208 -29.21 -5.84 0.72
C SER A 208 -29.27 -6.53 2.09
N GLN A 209 -30.09 -7.57 2.24
CA GLN A 209 -30.16 -8.35 3.49
C GLN A 209 -28.81 -9.02 3.83
N SER A 210 -28.18 -9.68 2.84
CA SER A 210 -26.85 -10.31 2.96
C SER A 210 -25.77 -9.31 3.42
N ARG A 211 -25.73 -8.13 2.80
CA ARG A 211 -24.81 -7.05 3.18
C ARG A 211 -25.07 -6.55 4.59
N GLY A 212 -26.34 -6.33 4.95
CA GLY A 212 -26.74 -5.98 6.31
C GLY A 212 -26.28 -7.01 7.35
N ASP A 213 -26.34 -8.31 7.02
CA ASP A 213 -25.88 -9.39 7.90
C ASP A 213 -24.34 -9.49 7.97
N GLU A 214 -23.61 -9.23 6.88
CA GLU A 214 -22.14 -9.12 6.93
C GLU A 214 -21.70 -7.97 7.85
N MET A 215 -22.42 -6.84 7.83
CA MET A 215 -22.18 -5.70 8.73
C MET A 215 -22.57 -6.01 10.18
N ARG A 216 -23.73 -6.65 10.43
CA ARG A 216 -24.12 -7.12 11.79
C ARG A 216 -23.10 -8.11 12.36
N ALA A 217 -22.59 -9.02 11.53
CA ALA A 217 -21.53 -9.97 11.90
C ALA A 217 -20.15 -9.31 12.11
N PHE A 218 -19.86 -8.18 11.45
CA PHE A 218 -18.70 -7.35 11.80
C PHE A 218 -18.88 -6.69 13.17
N ILE A 219 -20.05 -6.08 13.43
CA ILE A 219 -20.35 -5.40 14.70
C ILE A 219 -20.22 -6.39 15.87
N SER A 220 -20.84 -7.58 15.82
CA SER A 220 -20.74 -8.59 16.89
C SER A 220 -19.28 -8.92 17.25
N ARG A 221 -18.46 -9.25 16.24
CA ARG A 221 -17.03 -9.56 16.42
C ARG A 221 -16.22 -8.37 16.96
N ARG A 222 -16.63 -7.12 16.68
CA ARG A 222 -16.03 -5.93 17.31
C ARG A 222 -16.48 -5.78 18.75
N GLU A 223 -17.76 -5.99 19.06
CA GLU A 223 -18.28 -5.88 20.44
C GLU A 223 -17.70 -6.97 21.36
N GLU A 224 -17.55 -8.19 20.87
CA GLU A 224 -16.83 -9.28 21.54
C GLU A 224 -15.37 -8.89 21.85
N ALA A 225 -14.65 -8.35 20.87
CA ALA A 225 -13.27 -7.87 21.06
C ALA A 225 -13.19 -6.66 22.02
N ILE A 226 -14.17 -5.75 21.98
CA ILE A 226 -14.30 -4.62 22.92
C ILE A 226 -14.58 -5.13 24.34
N ALA A 227 -15.42 -6.15 24.51
CA ALA A 227 -15.71 -6.76 25.81
C ALA A 227 -14.48 -7.45 26.42
N GLU A 228 -13.69 -8.18 25.62
CA GLU A 228 -12.46 -8.81 26.10
C GLU A 228 -11.35 -7.79 26.41
N MET A 229 -11.24 -6.71 25.62
CA MET A 229 -10.38 -5.58 25.97
C MET A 229 -10.84 -4.89 27.26
N MET A 230 -12.15 -4.68 27.46
CA MET A 230 -12.69 -4.15 28.72
C MET A 230 -12.32 -5.07 29.91
N ARG A 231 -12.44 -6.40 29.75
CA ARG A 231 -12.12 -7.38 30.79
C ARG A 231 -10.64 -7.38 31.20
N THR A 232 -9.74 -7.04 30.29
CA THR A 232 -8.28 -7.07 30.49
C THR A 232 -7.66 -5.71 30.84
N SER A 233 -8.39 -4.60 30.66
CA SER A 233 -7.85 -3.24 30.81
C SER A 233 -8.08 -2.60 32.18
N SER A 234 -7.35 -1.52 32.46
CA SER A 234 -7.45 -0.77 33.72
C SER A 234 -8.80 -0.06 33.89
N GLU A 235 -9.12 0.30 35.13
CA GLU A 235 -10.34 1.03 35.49
C GLU A 235 -10.44 2.37 34.74
N VAL A 236 -9.32 3.09 34.60
CA VAL A 236 -9.25 4.38 33.91
C VAL A 236 -9.53 4.23 32.41
N GLU A 237 -9.04 3.16 31.79
CA GLU A 237 -9.29 2.88 30.36
C GLU A 237 -10.75 2.48 30.12
N ARG A 238 -11.33 1.64 30.98
CA ARG A 238 -12.75 1.28 30.93
C ARG A 238 -13.65 2.50 31.06
N GLN A 239 -13.39 3.39 32.02
CA GLN A 239 -14.14 4.63 32.19
C GLN A 239 -13.98 5.57 30.97
N ARG A 240 -12.76 5.66 30.40
CA ARG A 240 -12.49 6.45 29.19
C ARG A 240 -13.26 5.94 27.97
N TRP A 241 -13.34 4.62 27.78
CA TRP A 241 -14.12 4.01 26.68
C TRP A 241 -15.63 4.10 26.91
N ALA A 242 -16.10 3.95 28.15
CA ALA A 242 -17.51 4.17 28.50
C ALA A 242 -17.94 5.61 28.21
N GLY A 243 -17.13 6.60 28.59
CA GLY A 243 -17.35 8.01 28.27
C GLY A 243 -17.45 8.26 26.76
N ARG A 244 -16.51 7.73 25.96
CA ARG A 244 -16.56 7.82 24.49
C ARG A 244 -17.81 7.17 23.88
N ARG A 245 -18.32 6.07 24.46
CA ARG A 245 -19.54 5.39 23.97
C ARG A 245 -20.81 6.16 24.36
N ALA A 246 -20.81 6.87 25.49
CA ALA A 246 -21.90 7.72 25.93
C ALA A 246 -21.96 9.07 25.18
N THR A 247 -20.81 9.66 24.85
CA THR A 247 -20.69 10.88 24.04
C THR A 247 -19.66 10.72 22.91
N PRO A 248 -20.05 10.08 21.78
CA PRO A 248 -19.20 9.98 20.59
C PRO A 248 -18.87 11.35 19.99
N LYS A 249 -17.67 11.49 19.41
CA LYS A 249 -17.28 12.68 18.63
C LYS A 249 -18.00 12.65 17.27
N THR A 250 -18.72 13.71 16.91
CA THR A 250 -19.46 13.81 15.62
C THR A 250 -18.79 14.78 14.64
N SER A 251 -18.41 15.98 15.06
CA SER A 251 -17.59 16.87 14.23
C SER A 251 -16.15 16.39 14.19
N LYS A 252 -15.48 16.51 13.03
CA LYS A 252 -14.07 16.14 12.85
C LYS A 252 -13.75 14.74 13.40
N CYS A 253 -14.32 13.71 12.80
CA CYS A 253 -14.19 12.34 13.29
C CYS A 253 -14.04 11.34 12.14
N ARG A 254 -13.45 10.17 12.44
CA ARG A 254 -13.23 9.13 11.43
C ARG A 254 -14.52 8.37 11.15
N VAL A 255 -14.97 8.38 9.91
CA VAL A 255 -16.16 7.64 9.45
C VAL A 255 -15.75 6.66 8.35
N VAL A 256 -16.15 5.39 8.50
CA VAL A 256 -15.93 4.31 7.52
C VAL A 256 -17.28 3.95 6.91
N LEU A 257 -17.39 4.10 5.60
CA LEU A 257 -18.59 3.74 4.86
C LEU A 257 -18.50 2.27 4.45
N TRP A 258 -19.61 1.53 4.62
CA TRP A 258 -19.76 0.18 4.10
C TRP A 258 -20.78 0.21 2.96
N SER A 259 -20.30 -0.08 1.75
CA SER A 259 -21.04 -0.09 0.50
C SER A 259 -20.87 -1.43 -0.20
N ALA A 260 -21.78 -1.77 -1.13
CA ALA A 260 -21.70 -3.03 -1.88
C ALA A 260 -20.38 -3.13 -2.67
N ASP A 261 -19.74 -4.31 -2.72
CA ASP A 261 -18.58 -4.50 -3.61
C ASP A 261 -19.05 -4.37 -5.07
N PRO A 262 -18.50 -3.44 -5.88
CA PRO A 262 -18.91 -3.29 -7.27
C PRO A 262 -18.64 -4.52 -8.17
N ARG A 263 -17.95 -5.54 -7.64
CA ARG A 263 -17.65 -6.82 -8.29
C ARG A 263 -18.45 -7.99 -7.73
N ASP A 264 -19.06 -7.82 -6.55
CA ASP A 264 -19.87 -8.84 -5.85
C ASP A 264 -20.96 -8.13 -5.01
N PRO A 265 -22.14 -7.84 -5.61
CA PRO A 265 -23.21 -7.11 -4.93
C PRO A 265 -23.75 -7.79 -3.67
N SER A 266 -23.43 -9.05 -3.40
CA SER A 266 -23.85 -9.77 -2.18
C SER A 266 -23.05 -9.37 -0.93
N ARG A 267 -21.94 -8.63 -1.10
CA ARG A 267 -20.92 -8.36 -0.09
C ARG A 267 -20.65 -6.88 0.10
N LEU A 268 -19.99 -6.53 1.21
CA LEU A 268 -19.57 -5.16 1.52
C LEU A 268 -18.06 -4.93 1.35
N VAL A 269 -17.71 -3.83 0.70
CA VAL A 269 -16.40 -3.17 0.83
C VAL A 269 -16.44 -2.09 1.92
N ARG A 270 -15.26 -1.63 2.32
CA ARG A 270 -15.08 -0.54 3.28
C ARG A 270 -14.33 0.60 2.62
N GLU A 271 -14.95 1.76 2.58
CA GLU A 271 -14.35 3.03 2.19
C GLU A 271 -14.23 3.94 3.41
N LEU A 272 -13.42 4.99 3.30
CA LEU A 272 -13.31 6.04 4.31
C LEU A 272 -14.03 7.28 3.78
N ALA A 273 -14.93 7.85 4.58
CA ALA A 273 -15.62 9.08 4.20
C ALA A 273 -14.64 10.26 4.06
N GLY A 274 -15.02 11.23 3.22
CA GLY A 274 -14.29 12.49 3.07
C GLY A 274 -14.37 13.40 4.30
N ASP A 275 -13.89 14.64 4.14
CA ASP A 275 -13.96 15.64 5.23
C ASP A 275 -15.42 16.00 5.57
N THR A 276 -15.64 16.43 6.80
CA THR A 276 -16.90 16.10 7.51
C THR A 276 -18.15 16.87 7.07
N ASP A 277 -19.17 16.12 6.64
CA ASP A 277 -20.61 16.37 6.86
C ASP A 277 -21.45 15.07 6.73
N ILE A 278 -20.93 14.06 6.01
CA ILE A 278 -21.54 12.75 5.67
C ILE A 278 -22.21 11.97 6.84
N LEU A 279 -21.94 12.28 8.12
CA LEU A 279 -22.63 11.61 9.23
C LEU A 279 -24.13 11.88 9.27
N ASP A 280 -24.61 13.00 8.71
CA ASP A 280 -26.02 13.36 8.75
C ASP A 280 -26.83 12.77 7.57
N GLU A 281 -26.15 12.23 6.54
CA GLU A 281 -26.75 11.43 5.45
C GLU A 281 -27.31 10.08 5.94
N TYR A 282 -26.81 9.57 7.08
CA TYR A 282 -27.16 8.25 7.65
C TYR A 282 -28.00 8.38 8.92
N THR A 283 -29.03 7.54 9.07
CA THR A 283 -29.83 7.53 10.31
C THR A 283 -29.09 6.89 11.49
N SER A 284 -29.62 7.03 12.70
CA SER A 284 -29.07 6.37 13.90
C SER A 284 -29.11 4.84 13.84
N ALA A 285 -29.99 4.24 13.03
CA ALA A 285 -30.01 2.79 12.81
C ALA A 285 -28.96 2.31 11.79
N GLN A 286 -28.45 3.23 10.97
CA GLN A 286 -27.47 2.96 9.90
C GLN A 286 -26.01 3.19 10.33
N LYS A 287 -25.76 3.69 11.55
CA LYS A 287 -24.40 4.01 12.04
C LYS A 287 -24.09 3.47 13.44
N TRP A 288 -22.89 2.88 13.58
CA TRP A 288 -22.36 2.31 14.81
C TRP A 288 -20.98 2.92 15.14
N TYR A 289 -20.63 3.04 16.42
CA TYR A 289 -19.39 3.71 16.87
C TYR A 289 -18.47 2.77 17.67
N ASP A 290 -17.20 2.68 17.26
CA ASP A 290 -16.14 1.97 17.96
C ASP A 290 -15.45 2.90 18.99
N PRO A 291 -15.68 2.75 20.30
CA PRO A 291 -15.12 3.64 21.32
C PRO A 291 -13.63 3.40 21.58
N ILE A 292 -13.05 2.30 21.09
CA ILE A 292 -11.62 2.00 21.24
C ILE A 292 -10.85 2.65 20.08
N ASN A 293 -11.29 2.40 18.84
CA ASN A 293 -10.73 2.99 17.61
C ASN A 293 -11.22 4.42 17.31
N GLN A 294 -12.17 4.96 18.08
CA GLN A 294 -12.80 6.27 17.90
C GLN A 294 -13.37 6.47 16.48
N THR A 295 -13.96 5.42 15.92
CA THR A 295 -14.35 5.34 14.50
C THR A 295 -15.84 5.06 14.37
N TRP A 296 -16.56 5.89 13.61
CA TRP A 296 -17.90 5.58 13.14
C TRP A 296 -17.85 4.62 11.95
N HIS A 297 -18.84 3.74 11.86
CA HIS A 297 -19.10 2.89 10.71
C HIS A 297 -20.54 3.11 10.25
N CYS A 298 -20.75 3.52 9.00
CA CYS A 298 -22.07 3.78 8.42
C CYS A 298 -22.38 2.81 7.27
N CYS A 299 -23.63 2.35 7.15
CA CYS A 299 -24.05 1.37 6.16
C CYS A 299 -25.57 1.47 5.91
N PHE A 300 -26.00 1.73 4.68
CA PHE A 300 -27.43 1.79 4.34
C PHE A 300 -28.13 0.44 4.55
N ASP A 301 -27.48 -0.67 4.16
CA ASP A 301 -28.01 -2.04 4.30
C ASP A 301 -28.17 -2.51 5.77
N LEU A 302 -27.65 -1.75 6.74
CA LEU A 302 -27.88 -2.04 8.15
C LEU A 302 -29.35 -1.79 8.55
N ALA A 303 -29.98 -0.78 7.95
CA ALA A 303 -31.40 -0.46 8.08
C ALA A 303 -31.93 0.20 6.78
N PRO A 304 -32.15 -0.58 5.70
CA PRO A 304 -32.46 -0.03 4.37
C PRO A 304 -33.89 0.53 4.20
N GLY A 305 -34.72 0.43 5.24
CA GLY A 305 -36.05 1.04 5.30
C GLY A 305 -36.09 2.44 5.92
N GLU A 306 -34.97 2.96 6.43
CA GLU A 306 -34.86 4.33 6.93
C GLU A 306 -34.11 5.20 5.90
N VAL A 307 -34.66 6.36 5.57
CA VAL A 307 -34.10 7.26 4.54
C VAL A 307 -34.27 8.71 5.02
N THR A 308 -33.22 9.54 4.88
CA THR A 308 -33.28 10.97 5.17
C THR A 308 -34.03 11.73 4.06
N ALA A 309 -34.45 12.96 4.30
CA ALA A 309 -35.15 13.76 3.30
C ALA A 309 -34.29 14.00 2.04
N GLU A 310 -32.98 14.23 2.20
CA GLU A 310 -32.05 14.38 1.08
C GLU A 310 -31.76 13.05 0.36
N ALA A 311 -31.61 11.93 1.08
CA ALA A 311 -31.37 10.62 0.45
C ALA A 311 -32.59 10.11 -0.35
N ALA A 312 -33.80 10.57 -0.02
CA ALA A 312 -35.03 10.19 -0.73
C ALA A 312 -35.08 10.71 -2.18
N GLU A 313 -34.49 11.87 -2.48
CA GLU A 313 -34.38 12.36 -3.87
C GLU A 313 -33.42 11.47 -4.68
N LEU A 314 -32.29 11.08 -4.08
CA LEU A 314 -31.22 10.31 -4.72
C LEU A 314 -31.62 8.86 -5.07
N ILE A 315 -32.49 8.24 -4.26
CA ILE A 315 -33.06 6.91 -4.55
C ILE A 315 -34.04 6.95 -5.72
N ASN A 316 -34.80 8.02 -5.87
CA ASN A 316 -35.86 8.14 -6.88
C ASN A 316 -35.27 8.22 -8.31
N ASP A 317 -34.11 8.87 -8.46
CA ASP A 317 -33.37 8.99 -9.73
C ASP A 317 -32.70 7.67 -10.18
N TYR A 318 -32.49 6.70 -9.28
CA TYR A 318 -31.73 5.48 -9.58
C TYR A 318 -32.59 4.26 -10.02
N TYR A 319 -33.90 4.27 -9.74
CA TYR A 319 -34.79 3.10 -9.97
C TYR A 319 -36.15 3.43 -10.63
N GLY A 320 -36.36 4.65 -11.16
CA GLY A 320 -37.66 5.12 -11.66
C GLY A 320 -37.80 5.32 -13.18
N GLN A 321 -38.92 4.80 -13.73
CA GLN A 321 -39.51 5.06 -15.08
C GLN A 321 -38.89 4.27 -16.26
N ASP A 322 -39.66 3.82 -17.27
CA ASP A 322 -41.01 4.25 -17.74
C ASP A 322 -42.14 3.21 -17.61
N VAL A 323 -43.38 3.66 -17.32
CA VAL A 323 -44.62 3.51 -18.14
C VAL A 323 -45.60 4.67 -17.76
N LEU A 324 -46.44 5.12 -18.71
CA LEU A 324 -47.10 6.45 -18.76
C LEU A 324 -48.58 6.54 -18.30
N VAL A 325 -48.98 7.76 -17.85
CA VAL A 325 -50.33 8.43 -17.84
C VAL A 325 -51.54 7.79 -17.09
N PRO A 326 -52.66 8.52 -16.78
CA PRO A 326 -53.01 9.95 -17.04
C PRO A 326 -53.57 10.81 -15.86
N VAL A 327 -53.40 12.14 -16.01
CA VAL A 327 -54.37 13.26 -15.79
C VAL A 327 -55.42 13.20 -14.65
N ASP A 328 -55.41 14.20 -13.74
CA ASP A 328 -56.46 15.25 -13.67
C ASP A 328 -56.15 16.45 -12.72
N GLY A 329 -56.81 17.60 -12.93
CA GLY A 329 -57.19 18.54 -11.84
C GLY A 329 -56.41 19.83 -11.53
N VAL A 330 -57.04 20.98 -11.85
CA VAL A 330 -57.12 22.24 -11.04
C VAL A 330 -55.94 23.25 -10.98
N LEU A 331 -56.23 24.47 -11.48
CA LEU A 331 -55.54 25.76 -11.24
C LEU A 331 -56.05 26.42 -9.93
N PRO A 332 -55.28 27.30 -9.23
CA PRO A 332 -55.24 28.72 -9.65
C PRO A 332 -53.95 29.54 -9.38
N ASP A 333 -53.62 30.36 -10.39
CA ASP A 333 -53.32 31.81 -10.36
C ASP A 333 -52.88 32.53 -9.06
N ALA A 334 -51.73 33.24 -9.12
CA ALA A 334 -51.49 34.52 -8.43
C ALA A 334 -50.25 35.30 -8.96
N THR A 335 -50.49 36.37 -9.73
CA THR A 335 -49.76 37.67 -9.75
C THR A 335 -48.21 37.76 -9.73
N ALA A 336 -47.64 38.40 -10.78
CA ALA A 336 -46.42 39.25 -10.68
C ALA A 336 -46.81 40.69 -10.25
N PRO A 337 -45.90 41.55 -9.73
CA PRO A 337 -44.83 42.25 -10.48
C PRO A 337 -43.45 42.20 -9.75
N GLY A 338 -42.34 42.83 -10.16
CA GLY A 338 -42.01 43.75 -11.28
C GLY A 338 -40.90 44.75 -10.83
N SER A 339 -40.41 45.63 -11.72
CA SER A 339 -39.27 46.58 -11.57
C SER A 339 -37.90 45.91 -11.28
N ASP A 340 -36.89 46.02 -12.15
CA ASP A 340 -36.10 47.20 -12.58
C ASP A 340 -34.99 47.59 -11.59
N HIS A 341 -33.73 47.45 -12.01
CA HIS A 341 -32.86 48.60 -12.28
C HIS A 341 -31.66 48.20 -13.16
N SER A 342 -30.96 49.20 -13.71
CA SER A 342 -30.00 49.09 -14.81
C SER A 342 -28.59 49.57 -14.39
N LEU A 343 -27.66 49.62 -15.36
CA LEU A 343 -26.27 50.12 -15.30
C LEU A 343 -25.23 49.15 -14.68
N SER A 344 -24.03 48.98 -15.23
CA SER A 344 -23.50 49.41 -16.54
C SER A 344 -22.25 48.64 -16.99
N ALA A 345 -22.16 48.38 -18.30
CA ALA A 345 -21.05 48.66 -19.23
C ALA A 345 -19.61 48.90 -18.68
N GLN A 346 -18.51 48.42 -19.28
CA GLN A 346 -18.29 47.79 -20.60
C GLN A 346 -17.19 46.71 -20.57
N PRO A 347 -17.26 45.69 -21.45
CA PRO A 347 -16.08 45.05 -22.05
C PRO A 347 -15.73 45.70 -23.41
N CYS A 348 -14.45 45.77 -23.76
CA CYS A 348 -13.97 46.15 -25.11
C CYS A 348 -12.60 45.51 -25.39
N LEU A 349 -12.20 45.17 -26.62
CA LEU A 349 -12.88 44.67 -27.84
C LEU A 349 -11.76 44.46 -28.92
N VAL A 350 -12.11 44.11 -30.17
CA VAL A 350 -11.25 44.19 -31.39
C VAL A 350 -10.11 43.16 -31.45
N SER A 351 -9.81 42.40 -32.51
CA SER A 351 -10.44 42.02 -33.81
C SER A 351 -9.53 40.92 -34.43
N SER A 352 -9.80 40.18 -35.51
CA SER A 352 -10.98 39.82 -36.34
C SER A 352 -10.58 38.48 -37.05
N ASP A 353 -11.24 37.84 -38.02
CA ASP A 353 -12.35 38.13 -38.95
C ASP A 353 -13.25 36.85 -39.04
N GLY A 354 -14.14 36.52 -40.01
CA GLY A 354 -14.36 36.94 -41.40
C GLY A 354 -13.76 35.92 -42.40
N ALA A 355 -14.51 35.33 -43.35
CA ALA A 355 -15.93 35.47 -43.68
C ALA A 355 -16.53 34.15 -44.24
N LEU A 356 -17.87 34.07 -44.28
CA LEU A 356 -18.65 33.08 -45.04
C LEU A 356 -19.05 33.65 -46.41
N PRO A 357 -19.33 32.77 -47.38
CA PRO A 357 -20.44 32.95 -48.32
C PRO A 357 -21.56 31.91 -48.10
N ASP A 358 -22.70 32.16 -48.74
CA ASP A 358 -24.02 31.54 -48.51
C ASP A 358 -24.56 30.87 -49.81
N VAL A 359 -25.85 30.49 -49.82
CA VAL A 359 -26.74 30.25 -50.97
C VAL A 359 -26.98 28.77 -51.38
N THR A 360 -28.00 28.19 -50.74
CA THR A 360 -29.12 27.35 -51.27
C THR A 360 -28.93 26.41 -52.47
N GLY A 361 -29.47 25.19 -52.38
CA GLY A 361 -29.80 24.36 -53.56
C GLY A 361 -30.55 23.06 -53.23
N ASP A 362 -31.71 22.88 -53.87
CA ASP A 362 -32.68 21.77 -53.86
C ASP A 362 -32.23 20.34 -53.49
N GLY A 363 -33.14 19.58 -52.87
CA GLY A 363 -32.97 18.15 -52.57
C GLY A 363 -33.74 17.21 -53.48
N LYS A 364 -33.35 15.92 -53.47
CA LYS A 364 -34.20 14.78 -53.86
C LYS A 364 -33.71 13.47 -53.27
N ASP A 365 -34.60 12.50 -53.19
CA ASP A 365 -34.43 11.25 -52.46
C ASP A 365 -33.36 10.31 -53.05
N LEU A 366 -32.69 9.57 -52.16
CA LEU A 366 -32.24 8.21 -52.45
C LEU A 366 -32.18 7.40 -51.15
N GLN A 367 -33.10 6.44 -51.02
CA GLN A 367 -33.05 5.43 -49.97
C GLN A 367 -31.88 4.47 -50.22
N LEU A 368 -31.12 4.14 -49.18
CA LEU A 368 -30.45 2.84 -49.11
C LEU A 368 -30.42 2.36 -47.65
N ALA A 369 -30.78 1.10 -47.42
CA ALA A 369 -30.87 0.54 -46.08
C ALA A 369 -29.49 0.09 -45.57
N ALA A 370 -29.18 0.43 -44.33
CA ALA A 370 -28.12 -0.20 -43.53
C ALA A 370 -28.77 -0.81 -42.28
N GLN A 371 -28.47 -2.09 -42.01
CA GLN A 371 -29.13 -2.85 -40.96
C GLN A 371 -28.50 -2.55 -39.60
N SER A 372 -29.30 -2.29 -38.57
CA SER A 372 -28.83 -2.17 -37.19
C SER A 372 -28.51 -3.55 -36.60
N SER A 373 -27.31 -4.06 -36.88
CA SER A 373 -26.75 -5.22 -36.19
C SER A 373 -26.16 -4.80 -34.84
N THR A 374 -26.94 -4.96 -33.77
CA THR A 374 -26.49 -4.75 -32.40
C THR A 374 -25.41 -5.77 -32.02
N VAL A 375 -24.17 -5.31 -31.82
CA VAL A 375 -23.07 -6.13 -31.28
C VAL A 375 -22.75 -5.63 -29.87
N SER A 376 -23.19 -6.38 -28.86
CA SER A 376 -22.90 -6.09 -27.45
C SER A 376 -21.48 -6.55 -27.08
N SER A 377 -20.57 -5.61 -26.84
CA SER A 377 -19.21 -5.91 -26.36
C SER A 377 -19.10 -5.71 -24.84
N PRO A 378 -18.60 -6.70 -24.07
CA PRO A 378 -18.42 -6.57 -22.64
C PRO A 378 -17.12 -5.81 -22.32
N HIS A 379 -17.23 -4.49 -22.15
CA HIS A 379 -16.08 -3.64 -21.78
C HIS A 379 -16.05 -3.37 -20.26
N HIS A 380 -15.13 -4.06 -19.59
CA HIS A 380 -14.85 -3.90 -18.18
C HIS A 380 -14.14 -2.55 -17.94
N VAL A 381 -14.85 -1.56 -17.38
CA VAL A 381 -14.30 -0.20 -17.23
C VAL A 381 -13.29 -0.13 -16.09
N SER A 382 -12.04 0.20 -16.41
CA SER A 382 -10.97 0.49 -15.46
C SER A 382 -11.08 1.92 -14.92
N HIS A 383 -12.03 2.14 -14.00
CA HIS A 383 -12.21 3.45 -13.36
C HIS A 383 -10.95 3.92 -12.60
N ILE A 384 -10.70 5.22 -12.65
CA ILE A 384 -9.54 5.86 -12.02
C ILE A 384 -9.72 5.87 -10.50
N TYR A 385 -8.92 5.07 -9.81
CA TYR A 385 -8.94 4.99 -8.34
C TYR A 385 -8.31 6.24 -7.71
N VAL A 386 -9.13 7.03 -7.03
CA VAL A 386 -8.67 8.09 -6.12
C VAL A 386 -8.04 7.41 -4.89
N PRO A 387 -6.81 7.77 -4.46
CA PRO A 387 -6.16 7.11 -3.34
C PRO A 387 -6.87 7.44 -2.01
N PRO A 388 -6.82 6.53 -1.01
CA PRO A 388 -7.38 6.79 0.31
C PRO A 388 -6.52 7.84 1.01
N ILE A 389 -7.03 9.07 1.09
CA ILE A 389 -6.45 10.15 1.88
C ILE A 389 -6.78 9.87 3.36
N LEU A 390 -5.81 10.00 4.28
CA LEU A 390 -6.10 9.93 5.71
C LEU A 390 -7.06 11.07 6.10
N PRO A 391 -8.04 10.83 6.98
CA PRO A 391 -8.91 11.89 7.49
C PRO A 391 -8.13 12.70 8.54
N GLU A 392 -8.47 13.97 8.73
CA GLU A 392 -7.69 14.86 9.62
C GLU A 392 -7.62 14.39 11.09
N ASP A 393 -8.50 13.49 11.54
CA ASP A 393 -8.72 13.16 12.96
C ASP A 393 -8.30 11.76 13.42
N SER A 394 -7.74 10.91 12.55
CA SER A 394 -7.04 9.70 13.00
C SER A 394 -5.53 9.92 12.96
N SER A 395 -4.98 10.55 14.00
CA SER A 395 -3.54 10.82 14.05
C SER A 395 -2.73 9.52 14.02
N PRO A 396 -1.68 9.44 13.16
CA PRO A 396 -0.69 8.36 13.20
C PRO A 396 -0.02 8.17 14.57
N ASP A 397 -0.08 9.18 15.45
CA ASP A 397 0.60 9.19 16.75
C ASP A 397 0.13 8.09 17.72
N GLN A 398 -1.04 7.47 17.53
CA GLN A 398 -1.54 6.45 18.47
C GLN A 398 -0.62 5.23 18.60
N PHE A 399 0.14 4.89 17.55
CA PHE A 399 1.11 3.78 17.56
C PHE A 399 2.56 4.26 17.67
N LEU A 400 2.79 5.57 17.81
CA LEU A 400 4.12 6.14 17.91
C LEU A 400 4.49 6.33 19.40
N PRO A 401 5.73 6.02 19.80
CA PRO A 401 6.17 6.22 21.17
C PRO A 401 6.15 7.71 21.52
N SER A 402 5.38 8.06 22.55
CA SER A 402 5.08 9.46 22.89
C SER A 402 6.35 10.31 23.06
N THR A 403 6.41 11.43 22.36
CA THR A 403 7.51 12.41 22.43
C THR A 403 7.43 13.32 23.66
N ARG A 404 6.32 13.26 24.40
CA ARG A 404 6.12 13.85 25.72
C ARG A 404 5.98 12.72 26.73
N GLN A 405 6.70 12.82 27.85
CA GLN A 405 6.68 11.85 28.95
C GLN A 405 6.38 12.58 30.25
N ASP A 406 5.76 11.91 31.21
CA ASP A 406 5.53 12.46 32.55
C ASP A 406 6.84 12.47 33.35
N GLU A 407 7.17 13.61 33.97
CA GLU A 407 8.34 13.73 34.84
C GLU A 407 8.27 12.80 36.06
N GLN A 408 7.05 12.45 36.48
CA GLN A 408 6.75 11.67 37.68
C GLN A 408 6.76 10.16 37.40
N GLY A 409 6.36 9.73 36.20
CA GLY A 409 6.36 8.32 35.76
C GLY A 409 7.70 7.79 35.20
N LEU A 410 8.68 8.68 34.93
CA LEU A 410 9.93 8.32 34.25
C LEU A 410 10.71 7.15 34.90
N ALA A 411 10.64 7.00 36.23
CA ALA A 411 11.34 5.92 36.94
C ALA A 411 10.80 4.53 36.54
N ASP A 412 9.48 4.39 36.45
CA ASP A 412 8.82 3.13 36.10
C ASP A 412 8.95 2.83 34.60
N GLU A 413 8.90 3.85 33.73
CA GLU A 413 9.20 3.70 32.31
C GLU A 413 10.64 3.22 32.07
N VAL A 414 11.62 3.81 32.76
CA VAL A 414 13.02 3.39 32.69
C VAL A 414 13.20 1.95 33.18
N LEU A 415 12.57 1.59 34.31
CA LEU A 415 12.63 0.22 34.84
C LEU A 415 12.00 -0.78 33.87
N ALA A 416 10.81 -0.49 33.35
CA ALA A 416 10.10 -1.34 32.40
C ALA A 416 10.90 -1.56 31.11
N VAL A 417 11.56 -0.52 30.59
CA VAL A 417 12.46 -0.64 29.42
C VAL A 417 13.69 -1.48 29.74
N LEU A 418 14.34 -1.25 30.89
CA LEU A 418 15.54 -1.98 31.32
C LEU A 418 15.27 -3.47 31.51
N VAL A 419 14.19 -3.83 32.21
CA VAL A 419 13.76 -5.22 32.41
C VAL A 419 13.43 -5.86 31.05
N ARG A 420 12.49 -5.28 30.29
CA ARG A 420 11.94 -5.89 29.07
C ARG A 420 12.97 -6.07 27.96
N TYR A 421 13.80 -5.06 27.69
CA TYR A 421 14.69 -5.08 26.52
C TYR A 421 16.15 -5.38 26.86
N TYR A 422 16.64 -5.00 28.05
CA TYR A 422 18.06 -5.11 28.40
C TYR A 422 18.36 -6.24 29.39
N GLY A 423 17.34 -6.84 30.02
CA GLY A 423 17.50 -7.96 30.95
C GLY A 423 17.90 -7.56 32.36
N PHE A 424 17.64 -6.31 32.75
CA PHE A 424 17.98 -5.82 34.09
C PHE A 424 17.10 -6.46 35.15
N VAL A 425 17.72 -7.07 36.15
CA VAL A 425 17.04 -7.55 37.36
C VAL A 425 17.36 -6.58 38.51
N PRO A 426 16.39 -5.77 38.99
CA PRO A 426 16.65 -4.79 40.05
C PRO A 426 16.92 -5.50 41.40
N PRO A 427 17.91 -5.08 42.22
CA PRO A 427 18.22 -5.70 43.51
C PRO A 427 17.03 -5.72 44.48
N LEU A 428 16.98 -6.72 45.36
CA LEU A 428 15.97 -6.86 46.42
C LEU A 428 16.65 -7.04 47.78
N PRO A 429 16.32 -6.20 48.80
CA PRO A 429 15.51 -4.99 48.70
C PRO A 429 16.15 -3.96 47.75
N MET A 430 15.31 -3.09 47.15
CA MET A 430 15.83 -1.95 46.40
C MET A 430 16.57 -1.00 47.36
N PRO A 431 17.80 -0.54 47.03
CA PRO A 431 18.53 0.41 47.86
C PRO A 431 17.71 1.67 48.13
N THR A 432 17.62 2.06 49.39
CA THR A 432 16.92 3.26 49.86
C THR A 432 17.85 4.45 50.11
N ASP A 433 19.16 4.21 50.24
CA ASP A 433 20.18 5.23 50.46
C ASP A 433 20.26 6.19 49.29
N ARG A 434 19.99 7.48 49.53
CA ARG A 434 20.06 8.50 48.48
C ARG A 434 21.53 8.70 48.04
N PRO A 435 21.81 8.74 46.73
CA PRO A 435 23.16 9.02 46.22
C PRO A 435 23.69 10.34 46.76
N THR A 436 24.92 10.33 47.30
CA THR A 436 25.58 11.52 47.87
C THR A 436 25.96 12.59 46.84
N VAL A 437 25.90 12.25 45.55
CA VAL A 437 26.21 13.14 44.42
C VAL A 437 25.12 12.96 43.36
N ALA A 438 24.58 14.06 42.84
CA ALA A 438 23.60 14.02 41.76
C ALA A 438 24.27 13.69 40.40
N LEU A 439 23.58 12.91 39.55
CA LEU A 439 24.15 12.45 38.29
C LEU A 439 24.45 13.64 37.34
N PRO A 440 25.71 13.80 36.85
CA PRO A 440 26.07 14.84 35.90
C PRO A 440 25.17 14.87 34.65
N GLU A 441 24.88 16.06 34.14
CA GLU A 441 24.00 16.21 32.98
C GLU A 441 24.41 15.41 31.73
N PRO A 442 25.71 15.31 31.37
CA PRO A 442 26.14 14.47 30.25
C PRO A 442 25.81 12.98 30.44
N GLN A 443 25.77 12.49 31.70
CA GLN A 443 25.34 11.12 32.02
C GLN A 443 23.81 11.00 32.06
N ARG A 444 23.06 12.00 32.53
CA ARG A 444 21.58 12.05 32.44
C ARG A 444 21.13 11.97 30.97
N VAL A 445 21.70 12.81 30.10
CA VAL A 445 21.45 12.83 28.65
C VAL A 445 21.91 11.52 27.97
N TRP A 446 23.02 10.93 28.41
CA TRP A 446 23.47 9.63 27.90
C TRP A 446 22.51 8.49 28.27
N LEU A 447 22.03 8.43 29.51
CA LEU A 447 21.09 7.41 29.97
C LEU A 447 19.79 7.45 29.17
N LEU A 448 19.17 8.64 29.05
CA LEU A 448 17.95 8.84 28.25
C LEU A 448 18.15 8.35 26.81
N ARG A 449 19.20 8.83 26.13
CA ARG A 449 19.48 8.42 24.74
C ARG A 449 19.74 6.92 24.63
N THR A 450 20.48 6.32 25.56
CA THR A 450 20.80 4.87 25.56
C THR A 450 19.56 3.98 25.66
N LEU A 451 18.54 4.45 26.36
CA LEU A 451 17.24 3.77 26.50
C LEU A 451 16.25 4.10 25.38
N GLY A 452 16.53 5.14 24.57
CA GLY A 452 15.68 5.61 23.48
C GLY A 452 14.71 6.74 23.85
N PHE A 453 14.92 7.42 24.98
CA PHE A 453 14.15 8.59 25.40
C PHE A 453 14.77 9.89 24.88
N HIS A 454 13.94 10.90 24.61
CA HIS A 454 14.42 12.18 24.07
C HIS A 454 15.08 13.04 25.18
N PRO A 455 16.21 13.74 24.95
CA PRO A 455 16.88 14.55 25.98
C PRO A 455 16.08 15.75 26.53
N THR A 456 14.98 16.14 25.88
CA THR A 456 14.06 17.15 26.42
C THR A 456 13.00 16.56 27.35
N THR A 457 12.90 15.23 27.46
CA THR A 457 12.23 14.57 28.60
C THR A 457 12.95 15.00 29.87
N SER A 458 12.19 15.45 30.86
CA SER A 458 12.69 16.34 31.90
C SER A 458 13.93 15.84 32.62
N LEU A 459 15.06 16.49 32.33
CA LEU A 459 16.33 16.35 33.05
C LEU A 459 16.19 16.74 34.55
N SER A 460 15.11 17.42 34.92
CA SER A 460 14.74 17.80 36.28
C SER A 460 13.99 16.72 37.05
N SER A 461 13.56 15.62 36.40
CA SER A 461 12.79 14.55 37.03
C SER A 461 13.49 13.99 38.29
N PRO A 462 12.75 13.71 39.38
CA PRO A 462 13.31 13.14 40.61
C PRO A 462 13.94 11.77 40.40
N PHE A 463 13.63 11.08 39.30
CA PHE A 463 14.31 9.84 38.89
C PHE A 463 15.84 9.96 38.91
N PHE A 464 16.42 11.09 38.48
CA PHE A 464 17.89 11.25 38.43
C PHE A 464 18.56 11.37 39.80
N GLN A 465 17.78 11.53 40.87
CA GLN A 465 18.25 11.48 42.27
C GLN A 465 18.00 10.11 42.92
N SER A 466 17.42 9.15 42.17
CA SER A 466 17.12 7.81 42.69
C SER A 466 18.34 6.88 42.69
N PRO A 467 18.36 5.87 43.58
CA PRO A 467 19.32 4.76 43.51
C PRO A 467 19.14 3.93 42.23
N LEU A 468 17.91 3.77 41.73
CA LEU A 468 17.59 3.10 40.47
C LEU A 468 18.34 3.72 39.29
N CYS A 469 18.43 5.05 39.21
CA CYS A 469 19.18 5.73 38.15
C CYS A 469 20.68 5.37 38.16
N HIS A 470 21.28 5.20 39.34
CA HIS A 470 22.69 4.85 39.47
C HIS A 470 22.94 3.37 39.13
N LEU A 471 22.03 2.48 39.53
CA LEU A 471 22.02 1.07 39.10
C LEU A 471 21.86 0.94 37.58
N ALA A 472 20.93 1.69 36.99
CA ALA A 472 20.70 1.72 35.54
C ALA A 472 21.94 2.17 34.75
N VAL A 473 22.60 3.25 35.18
CA VAL A 473 23.86 3.72 34.59
C VAL A 473 24.93 2.65 34.71
N GLY A 474 25.18 2.13 35.92
CA GLY A 474 26.20 1.11 36.17
C GLY A 474 25.99 -0.18 35.38
N PHE A 475 24.74 -0.60 35.18
CA PHE A 475 24.36 -1.76 34.36
C PHE A 475 24.62 -1.54 32.87
N LEU A 476 24.19 -0.40 32.32
CA LEU A 476 24.39 -0.05 30.90
C LEU A 476 25.87 0.24 30.57
N GLU A 477 26.61 0.87 31.49
CA GLU A 477 28.06 1.12 31.32
C GLU A 477 28.85 -0.21 31.26
N GLN A 478 28.39 -1.27 31.93
CA GLN A 478 28.99 -2.60 31.81
C GLN A 478 28.85 -3.16 30.38
N PHE A 479 27.69 -3.01 29.73
CA PHE A 479 27.53 -3.35 28.31
C PHE A 479 28.36 -2.46 27.36
N CYS A 480 28.79 -1.27 27.76
CA CYS A 480 29.62 -0.40 26.91
C CYS A 480 31.14 -0.74 26.94
N LYS A 481 31.57 -1.63 27.85
CA LYS A 481 32.97 -2.10 27.95
C LYS A 481 33.34 -3.02 26.77
N LYS A 482 34.63 -3.22 26.51
CA LYS A 482 35.10 -4.19 25.50
C LYS A 482 34.76 -5.60 25.99
N SER A 483 33.99 -6.37 25.21
CA SER A 483 33.42 -7.67 25.62
C SER A 483 32.63 -7.58 26.94
N GLY A 484 31.89 -6.49 27.13
CA GLY A 484 31.21 -6.16 28.38
C GLY A 484 29.91 -6.94 28.60
N ARG A 485 29.85 -7.70 29.69
CA ARG A 485 28.65 -8.35 30.25
C ARG A 485 28.33 -7.71 31.61
N PRO A 486 27.05 -7.49 31.98
CA PRO A 486 26.70 -6.99 33.31
C PRO A 486 26.92 -8.04 34.42
N HIS A 487 26.95 -7.58 35.67
CA HIS A 487 27.06 -8.41 36.87
C HIS A 487 25.92 -9.46 36.97
N PRO A 488 26.22 -10.73 37.30
CA PRO A 488 25.23 -11.82 37.38
C PRO A 488 23.96 -11.46 38.14
N ASP A 489 24.09 -10.92 39.35
CA ASP A 489 22.98 -10.55 40.25
C ASP A 489 21.94 -9.60 39.65
N ASN A 490 22.32 -8.84 38.62
CA ASN A 490 21.48 -7.83 37.97
C ASN A 490 21.12 -8.18 36.50
N PHE A 491 21.41 -9.40 36.02
CA PHE A 491 21.25 -9.77 34.62
C PHE A 491 20.54 -11.13 34.42
N ASP A 492 19.42 -11.12 33.69
CA ASP A 492 18.56 -12.28 33.49
C ASP A 492 19.16 -13.43 32.66
N LEU A 493 20.14 -13.15 31.79
CA LEU A 493 20.86 -14.18 31.02
C LEU A 493 21.94 -14.91 31.85
N ASP A 494 22.01 -14.66 33.16
CA ASP A 494 22.82 -15.43 34.08
C ASP A 494 21.99 -16.46 34.85
N ALA A 495 22.34 -17.74 34.73
CA ALA A 495 21.64 -18.82 35.40
C ALA A 495 21.80 -18.81 36.93
N THR A 496 22.71 -17.98 37.47
CA THR A 496 22.85 -17.74 38.91
C THR A 496 21.98 -16.58 39.43
N ASN A 497 21.28 -15.86 38.53
CA ASN A 497 20.35 -14.82 38.94
C ASN A 497 19.13 -15.41 39.67
N ARG A 498 18.50 -14.60 40.55
CA ARG A 498 17.26 -14.96 41.25
C ARG A 498 16.00 -14.98 40.36
N ASP A 499 16.05 -14.35 39.20
CA ASP A 499 14.98 -14.27 38.20
C ASP A 499 15.57 -14.54 36.80
N PRO A 500 16.08 -15.77 36.56
CA PRO A 500 16.87 -16.06 35.38
C PRO A 500 15.97 -16.45 34.19
N LEU A 501 16.33 -16.03 32.99
CA LEU A 501 15.59 -16.33 31.75
C LEU A 501 15.59 -17.83 31.41
N THR A 502 16.44 -18.63 32.07
CA THR A 502 16.40 -20.10 32.02
C THR A 502 15.06 -20.68 32.50
N SER A 503 14.26 -19.92 33.26
CA SER A 503 12.92 -20.29 33.71
C SER A 503 11.80 -20.05 32.68
N SER A 504 12.10 -19.39 31.54
CA SER A 504 11.07 -19.02 30.57
C SER A 504 10.48 -20.25 29.84
N PRO A 505 9.14 -20.41 29.79
CA PRO A 505 8.51 -21.54 29.11
C PRO A 505 8.73 -21.56 27.58
N TYR A 506 9.24 -20.47 27.00
CA TYR A 506 9.58 -20.38 25.57
C TYR A 506 11.04 -20.79 25.26
N LEU A 507 11.89 -20.99 26.27
CA LEU A 507 13.29 -21.36 26.09
C LEU A 507 13.50 -22.66 25.31
N TYR A 508 12.57 -23.61 25.45
CA TYR A 508 12.59 -24.90 24.76
C TYR A 508 11.64 -24.97 23.56
N LYS A 509 10.99 -23.86 23.20
CA LYS A 509 9.92 -23.78 22.19
C LYS A 509 10.30 -22.93 20.99
N TRP A 510 11.54 -23.06 20.55
CA TRP A 510 12.04 -22.40 19.34
C TRP A 510 12.98 -23.32 18.57
N PHE A 511 13.26 -22.96 17.32
CA PHE A 511 14.26 -23.62 16.47
C PHE A 511 14.89 -22.60 15.53
N LEU A 512 16.13 -22.87 15.11
CA LEU A 512 16.85 -22.04 14.16
C LEU A 512 16.53 -22.50 12.72
N VAL A 513 16.28 -21.56 11.82
CA VAL A 513 16.09 -21.83 10.39
C VAL A 513 17.04 -21.01 9.55
N SER A 514 17.82 -21.68 8.71
CA SER A 514 18.60 -21.05 7.64
C SER A 514 17.78 -21.00 6.35
N ARG A 515 18.07 -20.02 5.49
CA ARG A 515 17.78 -20.16 4.06
C ARG A 515 18.71 -21.20 3.43
N ASP A 516 18.41 -21.57 2.18
CA ASP A 516 18.93 -22.76 1.51
C ASP A 516 20.45 -22.94 1.53
N ALA A 517 20.89 -24.19 1.48
CA ALA A 517 22.30 -24.56 1.70
C ALA A 517 23.29 -23.99 0.68
N ASN A 518 22.81 -23.52 -0.48
CA ASN A 518 23.63 -22.92 -1.54
C ASN A 518 23.86 -21.40 -1.35
N ASP A 519 23.16 -20.73 -0.42
CA ASP A 519 23.19 -19.25 -0.25
C ASP A 519 23.51 -18.83 1.19
N GLN A 520 24.23 -19.69 1.94
CA GLN A 520 24.54 -19.55 3.37
C GLN A 520 25.37 -18.30 3.75
N ALA A 521 25.88 -17.54 2.77
CA ALA A 521 26.78 -16.41 3.01
C ALA A 521 26.09 -15.05 3.19
N LEU A 522 24.81 -14.91 2.79
CA LEU A 522 24.20 -13.59 2.55
C LEU A 522 23.00 -13.22 3.43
N VAL A 523 22.32 -14.18 4.07
CA VAL A 523 21.12 -13.91 4.88
C VAL A 523 21.25 -14.53 6.28
N PRO A 524 21.05 -13.77 7.38
CA PRO A 524 21.11 -14.32 8.73
C PRO A 524 19.95 -15.31 9.01
N PRO A 525 20.16 -16.31 9.88
CA PRO A 525 19.14 -17.29 10.24
C PRO A 525 18.02 -16.66 11.07
N LEU A 526 16.83 -17.28 11.05
CA LEU A 526 15.67 -16.87 11.83
C LEU A 526 15.49 -17.75 13.06
N TYR A 527 15.04 -17.13 14.15
CA TYR A 527 14.61 -17.79 15.37
C TYR A 527 13.08 -17.97 15.30
N VAL A 528 12.61 -19.19 15.06
CA VAL A 528 11.19 -19.51 14.87
C VAL A 528 10.63 -20.14 16.14
N PHE A 529 9.54 -19.60 16.66
CA PHE A 529 8.88 -20.07 17.89
C PHE A 529 7.70 -20.99 17.58
N GLN A 530 7.50 -21.99 18.44
CA GLN A 530 6.39 -22.94 18.42
C GLN A 530 5.52 -22.72 19.65
N PHE A 531 4.20 -22.75 19.49
CA PHE A 531 3.24 -22.53 20.56
C PHE A 531 2.27 -23.73 20.59
N ASP A 532 1.89 -24.17 21.80
CA ASP A 532 1.13 -25.41 22.01
C ASP A 532 -0.34 -25.28 21.57
N GLU A 533 -0.80 -24.05 21.33
CA GLU A 533 -2.16 -23.73 20.89
C GLU A 533 -2.32 -24.02 19.39
N THR A 534 -3.22 -24.94 19.07
CA THR A 534 -3.46 -25.51 17.72
C THR A 534 -4.17 -24.56 16.73
N THR A 535 -4.13 -23.24 16.94
CA THR A 535 -5.10 -22.28 16.36
C THR A 535 -4.47 -20.98 15.79
N GLY A 536 -3.18 -21.00 15.45
CA GLY A 536 -2.52 -19.94 14.66
C GLY A 536 -2.30 -20.34 13.19
N PRO A 537 -2.68 -19.52 12.19
CA PRO A 537 -2.40 -19.83 10.77
C PRO A 537 -0.93 -19.59 10.37
N TRP A 538 -0.09 -19.15 11.30
CA TRP A 538 1.34 -18.87 11.10
C TRP A 538 2.15 -19.04 12.38
N LEU A 539 3.45 -19.31 12.24
CA LEU A 539 4.44 -19.33 13.31
C LEU A 539 5.12 -17.95 13.44
N LEU A 540 5.37 -17.49 14.66
CA LEU A 540 6.15 -16.28 14.90
C LEU A 540 7.64 -16.55 14.72
N SER A 541 8.37 -15.65 14.06
CA SER A 541 9.84 -15.67 14.06
C SER A 541 10.47 -14.29 14.05
N VAL A 542 11.73 -14.20 14.49
CA VAL A 542 12.50 -12.95 14.62
C VAL A 542 13.93 -13.09 14.09
N THR A 543 14.56 -11.96 13.76
CA THR A 543 15.83 -11.90 13.00
C THR A 543 17.11 -11.79 13.82
N THR A 544 17.04 -11.60 15.15
CA THR A 544 18.23 -11.46 16.01
C THR A 544 18.10 -12.28 17.29
N ALA A 545 19.22 -12.56 17.96
CA ALA A 545 19.22 -13.26 19.23
C ALA A 545 18.64 -12.39 20.36
N ASP A 546 18.90 -11.07 20.34
CA ASP A 546 18.37 -10.08 21.28
C ASP A 546 16.83 -9.97 21.17
N ASP A 547 16.25 -10.07 19.96
CA ASP A 547 14.80 -10.13 19.74
C ASP A 547 14.21 -11.49 20.20
N ALA A 548 14.90 -12.60 19.99
CA ALA A 548 14.45 -13.92 20.46
C ALA A 548 14.44 -14.00 22.00
N VAL A 549 15.45 -13.41 22.65
CA VAL A 549 15.50 -13.20 24.09
C VAL A 549 14.37 -12.27 24.58
N LEU A 550 14.01 -11.22 23.83
CA LEU A 550 12.83 -10.40 24.13
C LEU A 550 11.54 -11.21 24.11
N VAL A 551 11.32 -12.09 23.11
CA VAL A 551 10.14 -12.98 23.07
C VAL A 551 10.10 -13.88 24.31
N MET A 552 11.24 -14.42 24.75
CA MET A 552 11.32 -15.22 25.98
C MET A 552 11.04 -14.42 27.27
N ARG A 553 11.33 -13.11 27.31
CA ARG A 553 10.95 -12.23 28.44
C ARG A 553 9.46 -11.88 28.43
N LEU A 554 8.82 -11.90 27.26
CA LEU A 554 7.41 -11.62 27.07
C LEU A 554 6.50 -12.86 27.25
N HIS A 555 6.98 -13.89 27.95
CA HIS A 555 6.32 -15.20 28.14
C HIS A 555 4.92 -15.22 28.79
N ARG A 556 4.35 -14.03 29.10
CA ARG A 556 2.99 -13.83 29.63
C ARG A 556 2.00 -13.38 28.55
N LEU A 557 2.46 -13.14 27.32
CA LEU A 557 1.66 -12.71 26.17
C LEU A 557 1.40 -13.90 25.23
N GLY A 558 0.19 -13.99 24.68
CA GLY A 558 -0.14 -15.01 23.68
C GLY A 558 0.54 -14.74 22.32
N LEU A 559 0.49 -15.71 21.41
CA LEU A 559 1.08 -15.62 20.05
C LEU A 559 0.68 -14.32 19.31
N ARG A 560 -0.61 -13.95 19.38
CA ARG A 560 -1.12 -12.72 18.77
C ARG A 560 -0.62 -11.46 19.47
N ASP A 561 -0.60 -11.45 20.80
CA ASP A 561 -0.16 -10.28 21.58
C ASP A 561 1.34 -10.04 21.45
N LEU A 562 2.15 -11.10 21.30
CA LEU A 562 3.55 -11.01 20.94
C LEU A 562 3.73 -10.35 19.56
N ALA A 563 2.97 -10.79 18.55
CA ALA A 563 3.02 -10.18 17.23
C ALA A 563 2.56 -8.71 17.24
N VAL A 564 1.49 -8.37 17.99
CA VAL A 564 1.07 -6.97 18.19
C VAL A 564 2.14 -6.17 18.93
N HIS A 565 2.82 -6.73 19.93
CA HIS A 565 3.89 -6.04 20.65
C HIS A 565 5.08 -5.74 19.75
N LEU A 566 5.52 -6.71 18.94
CA LEU A 566 6.61 -6.53 17.98
C LEU A 566 6.22 -5.52 16.88
N ALA A 567 5.00 -5.62 16.36
CA ALA A 567 4.45 -4.72 15.34
C ALA A 567 4.21 -3.29 15.86
N THR A 568 3.81 -3.08 17.12
CA THR A 568 3.64 -1.73 17.70
C THR A 568 4.97 -1.12 18.14
N ALA A 569 5.94 -1.92 18.55
CA ALA A 569 7.29 -1.46 18.87
C ALA A 569 8.16 -1.23 17.61
N GLY A 570 7.68 -1.53 16.41
CA GLY A 570 8.46 -1.42 15.16
C GLY A 570 9.68 -2.36 15.12
N ILE A 571 9.60 -3.50 15.80
CA ILE A 571 10.61 -4.55 15.86
C ILE A 571 10.44 -5.47 14.65
N ARG A 572 11.52 -6.10 14.18
CA ARG A 572 11.50 -6.94 12.99
C ARG A 572 11.08 -8.38 13.31
N PHE A 573 9.99 -8.83 12.69
CA PHE A 573 9.43 -10.17 12.90
C PHE A 573 8.78 -10.71 11.62
N HIS A 574 8.42 -11.98 11.62
CA HIS A 574 7.81 -12.70 10.50
C HIS A 574 6.68 -13.63 10.98
N THR A 575 5.68 -13.83 10.12
CA THR A 575 4.47 -14.66 10.34
C THR A 575 4.49 -15.82 9.36
N LEU A 576 5.29 -16.85 9.66
CA LEU A 576 5.60 -17.94 8.74
C LEU A 576 4.43 -18.93 8.63
N ALA A 577 3.71 -18.96 7.51
CA ALA A 577 2.70 -19.99 7.26
C ALA A 577 3.32 -21.23 6.56
N PRO A 578 2.89 -22.47 6.88
CA PRO A 578 3.25 -23.64 6.10
C PRO A 578 2.54 -23.61 4.74
N VAL A 579 3.24 -24.00 3.67
CA VAL A 579 2.63 -24.11 2.33
C VAL A 579 1.65 -25.27 2.30
N THR A 580 0.36 -24.96 2.26
CA THR A 580 -0.73 -25.92 2.01
C THR A 580 -1.07 -25.99 0.52
N LEU A 581 -1.77 -27.04 0.11
CA LEU A 581 -2.34 -27.15 -1.25
C LEU A 581 -3.56 -26.22 -1.47
N GLU A 582 -4.01 -25.52 -0.42
CA GLU A 582 -5.23 -24.70 -0.41
C GLU A 582 -4.97 -23.21 -0.65
N PHE A 583 -3.69 -22.77 -0.74
CA PHE A 583 -3.39 -21.41 -1.19
C PHE A 583 -4.00 -21.20 -2.60
N PRO A 584 -4.96 -20.28 -2.78
CA PRO A 584 -5.68 -20.14 -4.04
C PRO A 584 -4.70 -19.83 -5.17
N SER A 585 -4.82 -20.54 -6.29
CA SER A 585 -3.79 -20.61 -7.31
C SER A 585 -3.36 -19.23 -7.82
N ARG A 586 -2.10 -18.88 -7.52
CA ARG A 586 -1.39 -17.63 -7.87
C ARG A 586 -1.85 -17.03 -9.21
N SER A 587 -2.65 -15.96 -9.18
CA SER A 587 -3.05 -15.26 -10.43
C SER A 587 -3.51 -13.80 -10.28
N THR A 588 -3.86 -13.31 -9.09
CA THR A 588 -4.58 -12.03 -8.95
C THR A 588 -4.01 -11.10 -7.88
N TYR A 589 -4.24 -9.80 -8.09
CA TYR A 589 -4.05 -8.67 -7.16
C TYR A 589 -2.63 -8.20 -6.82
N LEU A 590 -1.56 -8.79 -7.37
CA LEU A 590 -0.26 -8.09 -7.39
C LEU A 590 -0.38 -6.84 -8.26
N ARG A 591 -0.33 -5.65 -7.63
CA ARG A 591 -0.16 -4.40 -8.36
C ARG A 591 1.22 -4.43 -9.01
N PRO A 592 1.39 -4.03 -10.29
CA PRO A 592 2.74 -3.84 -10.84
C PRO A 592 3.48 -2.84 -9.95
N PRO A 593 4.63 -3.20 -9.34
CA PRO A 593 5.44 -2.23 -8.62
C PRO A 593 5.87 -1.13 -9.63
N PRO A 594 5.87 0.16 -9.25
CA PRO A 594 6.23 1.25 -10.16
C PRO A 594 7.54 0.94 -10.91
N GLN A 595 7.46 0.85 -12.25
CA GLN A 595 8.44 0.09 -13.05
C GLN A 595 9.89 0.59 -12.99
N ALA A 596 10.14 1.79 -12.48
CA ALA A 596 11.47 2.34 -12.28
C ALA A 596 11.48 3.38 -11.15
N LEU A 597 12.64 3.59 -10.52
CA LEU A 597 12.85 4.77 -9.69
C LEU A 597 12.80 6.05 -10.54
N PRO A 598 12.28 7.16 -10.00
CA PRO A 598 12.26 8.41 -10.73
C PRO A 598 13.66 9.00 -10.87
N ILE A 599 13.90 9.65 -12.01
CA ILE A 599 15.23 10.06 -12.46
C ILE A 599 15.34 11.59 -12.45
N ARG A 600 16.50 12.11 -12.04
CA ARG A 600 16.81 13.56 -12.01
C ARG A 600 18.12 13.87 -12.71
N THR A 601 18.13 15.04 -13.35
CA THR A 601 19.26 15.58 -14.11
C THR A 601 20.40 16.09 -13.20
N PRO A 602 21.62 16.28 -13.73
CA PRO A 602 22.74 16.82 -12.97
C PRO A 602 22.42 18.20 -12.37
N GLY A 603 22.70 18.36 -11.08
CA GLY A 603 22.46 19.61 -10.36
C GLY A 603 21.00 19.89 -9.97
N TYR A 604 20.06 18.96 -10.22
CA TYR A 604 18.65 19.14 -9.86
C TYR A 604 18.47 19.41 -8.34
N VAL A 605 17.67 20.43 -8.04
CA VAL A 605 17.25 20.82 -6.69
C VAL A 605 15.81 20.35 -6.49
N PHE A 606 15.62 19.51 -5.48
CA PHE A 606 14.32 18.94 -5.13
C PHE A 606 13.42 19.97 -4.46
N THR A 607 12.14 19.90 -4.77
CA THR A 607 11.08 20.80 -4.33
C THR A 607 10.08 20.07 -3.41
N GLN A 608 9.15 20.80 -2.81
CA GLN A 608 8.02 20.19 -2.09
C GLN A 608 7.21 19.25 -2.99
N ARG A 609 7.01 19.58 -4.28
CA ARG A 609 6.29 18.74 -5.24
C ARG A 609 6.93 17.37 -5.43
N ASP A 610 8.27 17.29 -5.45
CA ASP A 610 8.98 16.00 -5.52
C ASP A 610 8.67 15.13 -4.28
N TYR A 611 8.57 15.75 -3.10
CA TYR A 611 8.21 15.05 -1.86
C TYR A 611 6.74 14.62 -1.86
N ASP A 612 5.83 15.48 -2.33
CA ASP A 612 4.39 15.17 -2.43
C ASP A 612 4.14 14.02 -3.42
N ALA A 613 4.84 14.02 -4.57
CA ALA A 613 4.81 12.93 -5.54
C ALA A 613 5.37 11.61 -4.94
N TYR A 614 6.43 11.69 -4.13
CA TYR A 614 6.91 10.55 -3.35
C TYR A 614 5.86 10.04 -2.36
N LEU A 615 5.20 10.92 -1.60
CA LEU A 615 4.14 10.52 -0.66
C LEU A 615 2.99 9.80 -1.38
N HIS A 616 2.57 10.31 -2.55
CA HIS A 616 1.56 9.67 -3.38
C HIS A 616 2.02 8.29 -3.87
N ALA A 617 3.22 8.16 -4.45
CA ALA A 617 3.76 6.88 -4.90
C ALA A 617 3.91 5.87 -3.74
N ARG A 618 4.29 6.33 -2.54
CA ARG A 618 4.35 5.51 -1.32
C ARG A 618 2.97 5.01 -0.91
N ALA A 619 1.94 5.86 -0.92
CA ALA A 619 0.57 5.47 -0.59
C ALA A 619 -0.01 4.48 -1.61
N LEU A 620 0.23 4.68 -2.92
CA LEU A 620 -0.18 3.75 -3.96
C LEU A 620 0.48 2.37 -3.84
N LEU A 621 1.74 2.31 -3.39
CA LEU A 621 2.43 1.05 -3.10
C LEU A 621 1.86 0.40 -1.84
N LEU A 622 1.80 1.12 -0.71
CA LEU A 622 1.31 0.63 0.59
C LEU A 622 -0.14 0.10 0.57
N ALA A 623 -0.93 0.43 -0.45
CA ALA A 623 -2.28 -0.09 -0.64
C ALA A 623 -2.34 -1.57 -1.11
N ASP A 624 -1.24 -2.18 -1.56
CA ASP A 624 -1.18 -3.61 -1.86
C ASP A 624 -1.17 -4.44 -0.56
N PRO A 625 -2.07 -5.43 -0.36
CA PRO A 625 -2.14 -6.23 0.87
C PRO A 625 -0.82 -6.87 1.33
N ARG A 626 0.12 -7.19 0.42
CA ARG A 626 1.42 -7.76 0.82
C ARG A 626 2.35 -6.75 1.49
N MET A 627 2.05 -5.45 1.42
CA MET A 627 2.81 -4.39 2.08
C MET A 627 2.73 -4.38 3.60
N ARG A 628 1.91 -5.25 4.21
CA ARG A 628 2.10 -5.66 5.63
C ARG A 628 3.54 -6.13 5.92
N ALA A 629 4.28 -6.60 4.90
CA ALA A 629 5.72 -6.88 5.00
C ALA A 629 6.55 -5.66 5.42
N ALA A 630 6.10 -4.42 5.14
CA ALA A 630 6.75 -3.19 5.59
C ALA A 630 6.55 -2.93 7.10
N ILE A 631 5.42 -3.37 7.69
CA ILE A 631 5.22 -3.39 9.15
C ILE A 631 6.17 -4.42 9.78
N GLN A 632 6.13 -5.66 9.29
CA GLN A 632 7.01 -6.77 9.72
C GLN A 632 8.50 -6.45 9.62
N ARG A 633 8.91 -5.66 8.62
CA ARG A 633 10.31 -5.27 8.38
C ARG A 633 10.93 -4.41 9.49
N GLY A 634 10.10 -3.79 10.34
CA GLY A 634 10.53 -2.95 11.45
C GLY A 634 11.26 -1.65 11.04
N GLY A 635 11.74 -0.92 12.04
CA GLY A 635 12.62 0.24 11.86
C GLY A 635 12.04 1.35 10.98
N ILE A 636 12.86 1.85 10.03
CA ILE A 636 12.47 2.98 9.16
C ILE A 636 11.32 2.64 8.21
N LEU A 637 11.26 1.42 7.66
CA LEU A 637 10.18 1.04 6.75
C LEU A 637 8.84 0.86 7.48
N TRP A 638 8.88 0.30 8.69
CA TRP A 638 7.72 0.31 9.60
C TRP A 638 7.22 1.74 9.82
N ARG A 639 8.11 2.69 10.15
CA ARG A 639 7.70 4.08 10.45
C ARG A 639 7.02 4.77 9.26
N LEU A 640 7.48 4.45 8.05
CA LEU A 640 6.91 4.95 6.80
C LEU A 640 5.58 4.26 6.47
N ALA A 641 5.45 2.96 6.79
CA ALA A 641 4.25 2.16 6.60
C ALA A 641 3.11 2.51 7.57
N VAL A 642 3.37 2.76 8.86
CA VAL A 642 2.32 3.13 9.86
C VAL A 642 1.68 4.51 9.65
N SER A 643 2.03 5.20 8.55
CA SER A 643 1.28 6.36 8.05
C SER A 643 0.13 5.99 7.10
N VAL A 644 -0.08 4.70 6.81
CA VAL A 644 -1.14 4.17 5.92
C VAL A 644 -1.68 2.85 6.47
N LEU A 645 -0.79 1.96 6.96
CA LEU A 645 -1.10 0.63 7.46
C LEU A 645 -1.21 0.60 8.99
N SER A 646 -1.96 -0.37 9.51
CA SER A 646 -2.08 -0.69 10.93
C SER A 646 -1.03 -1.75 11.34
N PRO A 647 -0.46 -1.68 12.55
CA PRO A 647 0.33 -2.79 13.11
C PRO A 647 -0.40 -4.14 13.13
N TRP A 648 -1.74 -4.12 13.11
CA TRP A 648 -2.59 -5.32 13.08
C TRP A 648 -2.65 -5.99 11.70
N ASP A 649 -2.32 -5.30 10.62
CA ASP A 649 -2.36 -5.86 9.26
C ASP A 649 -1.31 -6.97 9.07
N ALA A 650 -0.22 -6.93 9.85
CA ALA A 650 0.77 -7.99 9.91
C ALA A 650 0.21 -9.33 10.43
N LEU A 651 -0.82 -9.32 11.29
CA LEU A 651 -1.38 -10.53 11.91
C LEU A 651 -2.27 -11.35 10.94
N ALA A 652 -2.59 -10.83 9.75
CA ALA A 652 -3.37 -11.54 8.74
C ALA A 652 -2.70 -12.84 8.25
N GLY A 653 -1.36 -12.95 8.41
CA GLY A 653 -0.57 -14.00 7.76
C GLY A 653 -0.30 -13.69 6.28
N PRO A 654 0.48 -14.54 5.59
CA PRO A 654 0.96 -14.23 4.25
C PRO A 654 -0.12 -14.28 3.18
N THR A 655 -0.01 -13.33 2.23
CA THR A 655 -0.91 -13.24 1.07
C THR A 655 -0.73 -14.37 0.04
N GLY A 656 0.36 -15.16 0.17
CA GLY A 656 0.77 -16.15 -0.83
C GLY A 656 1.57 -15.57 -1.99
N ALA A 657 1.87 -14.26 -1.97
CA ALA A 657 2.77 -13.63 -2.92
C ALA A 657 4.21 -14.21 -2.84
N PRO A 658 4.99 -14.18 -3.94
CA PRO A 658 6.41 -14.53 -3.89
C PRO A 658 7.16 -13.62 -2.91
N GLY A 659 7.93 -14.21 -1.99
CA GLY A 659 8.53 -13.47 -0.88
C GLY A 659 9.58 -14.27 -0.10
N LEU A 660 9.45 -14.31 1.23
CA LEU A 660 10.27 -15.15 2.09
C LEU A 660 9.83 -16.61 1.94
N ALA A 661 10.76 -17.49 1.58
CA ALA A 661 10.59 -18.93 1.64
C ALA A 661 11.71 -19.56 2.49
N LEU A 662 11.38 -20.62 3.21
CA LEU A 662 12.23 -21.34 4.17
C LEU A 662 11.87 -22.82 4.17
N VAL A 663 12.77 -23.70 4.62
CA VAL A 663 12.50 -25.12 4.85
C VAL A 663 12.45 -25.41 6.35
N HIS A 664 11.37 -25.99 6.85
CA HIS A 664 11.25 -26.36 8.26
C HIS A 664 12.16 -27.57 8.57
N PRO A 665 13.17 -27.45 9.47
CA PRO A 665 14.28 -28.39 9.54
C PRO A 665 13.92 -29.80 10.04
N ARG A 666 12.79 -29.98 10.74
CA ARG A 666 12.32 -31.32 11.17
C ARG A 666 11.38 -32.02 10.19
N THR A 667 10.64 -31.27 9.36
CA THR A 667 9.55 -31.82 8.52
C THR A 667 9.83 -31.71 7.02
N GLY A 668 10.80 -30.89 6.60
CA GLY A 668 11.05 -30.59 5.20
C GLY A 668 9.99 -29.71 4.53
N HIS A 669 8.90 -29.35 5.24
CA HIS A 669 7.82 -28.53 4.68
C HIS A 669 8.32 -27.10 4.44
N GLN A 670 7.87 -26.49 3.34
CA GLN A 670 8.16 -25.08 3.07
C GLN A 670 7.32 -24.18 3.99
N LEU A 671 7.97 -23.21 4.61
CA LEU A 671 7.33 -22.09 5.31
C LEU A 671 7.49 -20.83 4.45
N ILE A 672 6.45 -20.01 4.36
CA ILE A 672 6.43 -18.77 3.58
C ILE A 672 5.98 -17.55 4.40
N ASP A 673 6.45 -16.38 3.99
CA ASP A 673 5.96 -15.07 4.44
C ASP A 673 6.05 -14.05 3.30
N ASP A 674 5.32 -12.94 3.38
CA ASP A 674 5.50 -11.86 2.40
C ASP A 674 6.88 -11.17 2.61
N ALA A 675 7.47 -10.67 1.53
CA ALA A 675 8.69 -9.88 1.60
C ALA A 675 8.65 -8.70 0.61
N LEU A 676 9.39 -7.65 0.92
CA LEU A 676 9.59 -6.49 0.05
C LEU A 676 10.74 -6.77 -0.94
N THR A 677 10.59 -6.34 -2.19
CA THR A 677 11.69 -6.31 -3.17
C THR A 677 12.60 -5.09 -2.94
N THR A 678 13.75 -5.08 -3.60
CA THR A 678 14.71 -3.96 -3.58
C THR A 678 14.07 -2.66 -4.07
N GLU A 679 13.24 -2.75 -5.11
CA GLU A 679 12.55 -1.64 -5.76
C GLU A 679 11.47 -1.07 -4.84
N GLU A 680 10.68 -1.94 -4.22
CA GLU A 680 9.66 -1.57 -3.23
C GLU A 680 10.29 -0.84 -2.03
N VAL A 681 11.39 -1.38 -1.50
CA VAL A 681 12.19 -0.73 -0.43
C VAL A 681 12.68 0.67 -0.86
N GLN A 682 13.21 0.78 -2.09
CA GLN A 682 13.70 2.06 -2.60
C GLN A 682 12.59 3.09 -2.82
N ILE A 683 11.40 2.66 -3.29
CA ILE A 683 10.20 3.49 -3.45
C ILE A 683 9.69 3.95 -2.09
N LEU A 684 9.55 3.05 -1.10
CA LEU A 684 9.11 3.38 0.26
C LEU A 684 10.04 4.42 0.93
N CYS A 685 11.35 4.31 0.76
CA CYS A 685 12.35 5.28 1.23
C CYS A 685 12.43 6.57 0.40
N GLY A 686 11.71 6.66 -0.72
CA GLY A 686 11.67 7.83 -1.61
C GLY A 686 12.99 8.07 -2.32
N SER A 687 13.45 7.07 -3.09
CA SER A 687 14.76 7.07 -3.76
C SER A 687 14.68 7.56 -5.21
N TYR A 688 15.72 8.28 -5.65
CA TYR A 688 15.85 8.85 -6.99
C TYR A 688 17.22 8.59 -7.58
N ILE A 689 17.25 8.35 -8.89
CA ILE A 689 18.47 8.20 -9.68
C ILE A 689 18.91 9.58 -10.16
N CYS A 690 19.95 10.15 -9.55
CA CYS A 690 20.44 11.49 -9.85
C CYS A 690 21.75 11.44 -10.64
N PHE A 691 21.73 11.75 -11.94
CA PHE A 691 22.95 11.79 -12.76
C PHE A 691 23.96 12.82 -12.26
N THR A 692 25.27 12.52 -12.36
CA THR A 692 26.33 13.41 -11.88
C THR A 692 26.87 14.38 -12.94
N GLY A 693 26.53 14.15 -14.21
CA GLY A 693 27.05 14.91 -15.36
C GLY A 693 28.48 14.54 -15.76
N ARG A 694 29.09 13.53 -15.13
CA ARG A 694 30.45 13.03 -15.44
C ARG A 694 30.37 11.72 -16.22
N GLY A 695 30.08 11.84 -17.52
CA GLY A 695 29.75 10.69 -18.38
C GLY A 695 28.25 10.37 -18.37
N SER A 696 27.81 9.56 -19.33
CA SER A 696 26.39 9.18 -19.49
C SER A 696 25.89 8.27 -18.37
N ASP A 697 26.78 7.50 -17.75
CA ASP A 697 26.40 6.32 -16.96
C ASP A 697 26.62 6.52 -15.45
N GLN A 698 27.25 7.63 -15.05
CA GLN A 698 27.48 7.93 -13.63
C GLN A 698 26.26 8.64 -13.01
N PHE A 699 25.57 7.91 -12.13
CA PHE A 699 24.50 8.43 -11.28
C PHE A 699 24.83 8.26 -9.79
N SER A 700 24.02 8.91 -8.97
CA SER A 700 24.03 8.83 -7.51
C SER A 700 22.62 8.52 -7.03
N LEU A 701 22.47 7.50 -6.19
CA LEU A 701 21.21 7.22 -5.53
C LEU A 701 21.05 8.19 -4.34
N LYS A 702 19.99 9.00 -4.36
CA LYS A 702 19.57 9.86 -3.24
C LYS A 702 18.22 9.39 -2.73
N SER A 703 17.92 9.57 -1.45
CA SER A 703 16.60 9.24 -0.90
C SER A 703 16.11 10.22 0.17
N TRP A 704 14.79 10.36 0.30
CA TRP A 704 14.16 11.20 1.33
C TRP A 704 14.39 10.65 2.74
N TRP A 705 14.40 9.32 2.86
CA TRP A 705 14.62 8.54 4.09
C TRP A 705 15.75 7.52 3.89
N PRO A 706 16.45 7.09 4.96
CA PRO A 706 17.56 6.16 4.80
C PRO A 706 17.07 4.78 4.33
N LEU A 707 17.81 4.18 3.41
CA LEU A 707 17.60 2.79 3.00
C LEU A 707 17.90 1.83 4.18
N PRO A 708 17.18 0.70 4.32
CA PRO A 708 17.32 -0.19 5.47
C PRO A 708 18.73 -0.77 5.63
N GLU A 709 19.44 -1.01 4.53
CA GLU A 709 20.82 -1.52 4.50
C GLU A 709 21.80 -0.49 5.09
N THR A 710 21.37 0.77 5.17
CA THR A 710 22.10 1.89 5.79
C THR A 710 21.65 2.11 7.24
N PHE A 711 20.36 1.90 7.53
CA PHE A 711 19.78 2.05 8.86
C PHE A 711 20.17 0.90 9.81
N ASP A 712 20.20 -0.33 9.31
CA ASP A 712 20.52 -1.57 10.03
C ASP A 712 22.03 -1.88 10.03
N HIS A 713 22.84 -1.10 9.30
CA HIS A 713 24.28 -1.30 9.21
C HIS A 713 24.95 -1.28 10.60
N HIS A 714 26.00 -2.07 10.83
CA HIS A 714 26.66 -2.14 12.15
C HIS A 714 27.22 -0.78 12.63
N ASP A 715 27.69 0.06 11.71
CA ASP A 715 28.09 1.47 11.96
C ASP A 715 26.93 2.41 12.36
N SER A 716 25.66 2.01 12.18
CA SER A 716 24.51 2.79 12.63
C SER A 716 24.43 2.76 14.14
N GLY A 717 24.62 3.90 14.79
CA GLY A 717 24.40 4.10 16.22
C GLY A 717 22.96 4.51 16.56
N GLU A 718 22.12 4.64 15.53
CA GLU A 718 20.75 5.15 15.61
C GLU A 718 19.68 4.05 15.44
N ASN A 719 20.08 2.80 15.22
CA ASN A 719 19.18 1.63 15.32
C ASN A 719 19.22 1.04 16.74
N TYR A 720 18.07 1.05 17.42
CA TYR A 720 17.85 0.59 18.80
C TYR A 720 17.21 -0.82 18.90
N GLY A 721 17.05 -1.55 17.79
CA GLY A 721 16.28 -2.80 17.67
C GLY A 721 14.77 -2.56 17.55
N ARG A 722 14.25 -1.53 18.25
CA ARG A 722 12.86 -1.07 18.21
C ARG A 722 12.75 0.41 17.83
N TRP A 723 11.56 0.88 17.48
CA TRP A 723 11.27 2.31 17.38
C TRP A 723 11.11 2.93 18.78
N THR A 724 11.58 4.16 18.98
CA THR A 724 11.68 4.81 20.29
C THR A 724 11.32 6.29 20.20
N SER A 725 10.94 6.95 21.31
CA SER A 725 10.51 8.36 21.27
C SER A 725 11.64 9.30 20.82
N TYR A 726 12.89 8.98 21.15
CA TYR A 726 14.07 9.63 20.59
C TYR A 726 14.17 9.48 19.06
N ARG A 727 13.89 8.30 18.51
CA ARG A 727 13.88 8.06 17.06
C ARG A 727 12.69 8.69 16.36
N GLU A 728 11.53 8.77 17.02
CA GLU A 728 10.37 9.51 16.53
C GLU A 728 10.66 11.01 16.45
N ASN A 729 11.21 11.62 17.50
CA ASN A 729 11.62 13.03 17.45
C ASN A 729 12.63 13.29 16.32
N HIS A 730 13.54 12.36 16.07
CA HIS A 730 14.54 12.47 14.99
C HIS A 730 13.92 12.27 13.58
N TYR A 731 12.81 11.56 13.47
CA TYR A 731 12.01 11.47 12.25
C TYR A 731 11.21 12.76 12.01
N GLN A 732 10.56 13.29 13.04
CA GLN A 732 9.77 14.53 12.98
C GLN A 732 10.65 15.75 12.66
N ASN A 733 11.83 15.89 13.30
CA ASN A 733 12.80 16.94 12.95
C ASN A 733 13.18 16.87 11.46
N ARG A 734 13.44 15.66 10.93
CA ARG A 734 13.78 15.46 9.51
C ARG A 734 12.59 15.76 8.59
N LEU A 735 11.36 15.46 9.01
CA LEU A 735 10.14 15.81 8.27
C LEU A 735 9.95 17.34 8.22
N GLU A 736 10.22 18.04 9.32
CA GLU A 736 10.28 19.50 9.35
C GLU A 736 11.38 20.07 8.43
N ASP A 737 12.59 19.50 8.45
CA ASP A 737 13.68 19.92 7.56
C ASP A 737 13.28 19.80 6.09
N ILE A 738 12.61 18.70 5.71
CA ILE A 738 12.10 18.48 4.35
C ILE A 738 11.04 19.55 3.98
N ARG A 739 10.08 19.82 4.88
CA ARG A 739 9.09 20.91 4.72
C ARG A 739 9.75 22.31 4.62
N LYS A 740 10.95 22.48 5.17
CA LYS A 740 11.78 23.70 5.08
C LYS A 740 12.72 23.70 3.85
N GLY A 741 12.59 22.73 2.92
CA GLY A 741 13.33 22.65 1.67
C GLY A 741 14.62 21.83 1.69
N ALA A 742 14.89 21.09 2.77
CA ALA A 742 16.06 20.21 2.84
C ALA A 742 16.01 19.13 1.75
N GLN A 743 17.17 18.74 1.23
CA GLN A 743 17.29 17.86 0.06
C GLN A 743 17.34 16.36 0.44
N PRO A 744 17.01 15.43 -0.48
CA PRO A 744 17.22 14.00 -0.28
C PRO A 744 18.74 13.69 -0.25
N MET A 745 19.12 12.72 0.58
CA MET A 745 20.51 12.42 0.92
C MET A 745 21.04 11.18 0.18
N THR A 746 22.32 11.21 -0.18
CA THR A 746 23.07 10.04 -0.65
C THR A 746 23.33 9.03 0.47
N ASN A 747 23.66 7.78 0.12
CA ASN A 747 24.05 6.76 1.10
C ASN A 747 25.15 7.25 2.07
N THR A 748 26.19 7.90 1.55
CA THR A 748 27.30 8.45 2.36
C THR A 748 26.84 9.51 3.37
N GLN A 749 25.88 10.36 2.99
CA GLN A 749 25.28 11.34 3.89
C GLN A 749 24.43 10.63 4.97
N TRP A 750 23.62 9.64 4.61
CA TRP A 750 22.89 8.81 5.57
C TRP A 750 23.80 8.06 6.54
N ARG A 751 24.91 7.45 6.08
CA ARG A 751 25.91 6.79 6.95
C ARG A 751 26.57 7.77 7.93
N SER A 752 26.70 9.05 7.56
CA SER A 752 27.20 10.09 8.47
C SER A 752 26.14 10.46 9.52
N PHE A 753 24.91 10.74 9.05
CA PHE A 753 23.75 11.13 9.86
C PHE A 753 23.35 10.06 10.90
N LEU A 754 23.39 8.78 10.51
CA LEU A 754 23.00 7.64 11.35
C LEU A 754 24.14 7.05 12.19
N ARG A 755 25.37 7.57 12.07
CA ARG A 755 26.56 7.02 12.74
C ARG A 755 26.37 6.92 14.25
N GLY A 756 25.72 7.90 14.88
CA GLY A 756 25.44 7.93 16.32
C GLY A 756 26.68 7.76 17.20
N ARG A 757 26.46 7.45 18.49
CA ARG A 757 27.56 7.30 19.47
C ARG A 757 28.21 5.90 19.43
N PRO A 758 29.54 5.79 19.67
CA PRO A 758 30.28 4.52 19.60
C PRO A 758 30.11 3.61 20.82
N ASP A 759 29.55 4.11 21.92
CA ASP A 759 29.12 3.32 23.09
C ASP A 759 27.82 2.56 22.80
N LEU A 760 26.82 3.17 22.18
CA LEU A 760 25.56 2.53 21.76
C LEU A 760 25.81 1.36 20.80
N ARG A 761 26.73 1.54 19.84
CA ARG A 761 27.11 0.47 18.89
C ARG A 761 27.78 -0.73 19.60
N ARG A 762 28.60 -0.47 20.62
CA ARG A 762 29.20 -1.52 21.47
C ARG A 762 28.16 -2.21 22.34
N LEU A 763 27.23 -1.45 22.93
CA LEU A 763 26.13 -1.99 23.73
C LEU A 763 25.25 -2.94 22.91
N ARG A 764 24.84 -2.55 21.70
CA ARG A 764 24.05 -3.41 20.80
C ARG A 764 24.82 -4.68 20.42
N HIS A 765 26.10 -4.55 20.09
CA HIS A 765 26.96 -5.70 19.77
C HIS A 765 27.11 -6.67 20.95
N ASN A 766 27.37 -6.16 22.17
CA ASN A 766 27.55 -6.97 23.36
C ASN A 766 26.24 -7.62 23.84
N ARG A 767 25.08 -6.95 23.68
CA ARG A 767 23.74 -7.55 23.91
C ARG A 767 23.49 -8.73 22.97
N GLU A 768 23.58 -8.51 21.66
CA GLU A 768 23.38 -9.56 20.65
C GLU A 768 24.38 -10.72 20.81
N ALA A 769 25.63 -10.44 21.18
CA ALA A 769 26.61 -11.48 21.51
C ALA A 769 26.23 -12.27 22.78
N SER A 770 25.75 -11.61 23.83
CA SER A 770 25.31 -12.25 25.07
C SER A 770 24.05 -13.10 24.86
N ALA A 771 23.08 -12.58 24.11
CA ALA A 771 21.86 -13.29 23.75
C ALA A 771 22.17 -14.52 22.88
N ARG A 772 23.06 -14.39 21.87
CA ARG A 772 23.46 -15.53 21.04
C ARG A 772 24.22 -16.60 21.82
N ALA A 773 25.07 -16.21 22.77
CA ALA A 773 25.74 -17.16 23.66
C ALA A 773 24.73 -17.90 24.56
N PHE A 774 23.77 -17.18 25.16
CA PHE A 774 22.69 -17.76 25.96
C PHE A 774 21.84 -18.76 25.16
N LEU A 775 21.41 -18.39 23.95
CA LEU A 775 20.61 -19.26 23.08
C LEU A 775 21.41 -20.46 22.55
N ALA A 776 22.73 -20.33 22.33
CA ALA A 776 23.59 -21.45 21.96
C ALA A 776 23.75 -22.45 23.12
N SER A 777 23.93 -21.97 24.35
CA SER A 777 24.04 -22.82 25.54
C SER A 777 22.71 -23.48 25.96
N ASN A 778 21.57 -22.89 25.59
CA ASN A 778 20.23 -23.40 25.89
C ASN A 778 19.47 -23.85 24.62
N CYS A 779 20.19 -24.20 23.55
CA CYS A 779 19.58 -24.62 22.30
C CYS A 779 18.80 -25.92 22.53
N PRO A 780 17.47 -25.97 22.25
CA PRO A 780 16.70 -27.20 22.40
C PRO A 780 17.26 -28.25 21.44
N ALA A 781 17.79 -29.34 22.01
CA ALA A 781 18.41 -30.40 21.25
C ALA A 781 17.44 -30.99 20.21
N SER A 782 17.97 -31.43 19.06
CA SER A 782 17.19 -31.91 17.90
C SER A 782 16.29 -33.14 18.14
N GLY A 783 16.23 -33.63 19.39
CA GLY A 783 15.47 -34.79 19.85
C GLY A 783 14.31 -34.45 20.79
N LEU A 784 13.50 -33.43 20.48
CA LEU A 784 12.11 -33.42 20.96
C LEU A 784 11.39 -34.58 20.24
N THR A 785 11.25 -35.70 20.95
CA THR A 785 10.71 -36.96 20.44
C THR A 785 9.25 -36.83 20.03
N ALA A 786 8.84 -37.55 18.99
CA ALA A 786 7.46 -37.56 18.51
C ALA A 786 6.52 -38.23 19.53
N SER A 787 5.65 -37.44 20.16
CA SER A 787 4.52 -37.89 20.97
C SER A 787 3.50 -36.76 21.20
N LEU A 788 2.81 -36.38 20.12
CA LEU A 788 1.46 -35.81 20.09
C LEU A 788 0.77 -36.34 18.82
#